data_AF-A0A661QAC6-F1
#
_entry.id   AF-A0A661QAC6-F1
#
_cell.length_a   1.000
_cell.length_b   1.000
_cell.length_c   1.000
_cell.angle_alpha   90.00
_cell.angle_beta   90.00
_cell.angle_gamma   90.00
#
_symmetry.space_group_name_H-M   'P 1'
#
loop_
_entity.id
_entity.type
_entity.pdbx_description
1 polymer ?
#
loop_
_entity_poly.entity_id
_entity_poly.type
_entity_poly.pdbx_seq_one_letter_code
_entity_poly.pdbx_strand_id
1 'polypeptide(L)'
;MGFSQLRALSPDGKCSPFDRHGNGLVVGEGCGLVLLKRTQDALRDGDHIHAVIRGIGLSNDLGGSLLAPAKEGQLRAMRSAYQQAGWSPSDVDLIECHATGTPVGDAVEFSSLQQLWQECDWRSGQCVIGSVKANIGHLLTAAGSAATIKTLLAMKNKILPPMTNFTHSANGIDLDNSPFRILQQGGHWDRRKDGLPRRAGVSAFGFGGINAHLLLEEWVAEKKPKRPVRLHPLSKQRSEPVAIVGMGAQFGPWEDLLQFQQRVLGGLDEVKAEPPLNWWGVQESRWYQKSGMDKVNFRGFFVPEVSASAGDFRIPPKEQEEMLPRQLLMLKVAAAALQDAQLSDQDLLFAGVYIGSGLDLNATNFSFRWGVQKYARHWAEELGLQLDEKQFSAWVEELRETAGPPLTANRTMGALGSVVASRIAKEFRVGGPSFTLSGEENSGLRALEVAIHSLQEGSINRAIVGAVDLAGDLRSVISRHLVTPFSAHGSGCPFTKESEGSLIGEGAAAVILKRLEDARQDGDKIYAVINGIGTATGGQIDSITPEQQVYSKSVKLACQDGNINPETISYLEADGSGVPVIDKLEAQTLGSIIGSTENRSSCKIGSVKADIGASGVASGLASLVKTALCLQHKILPPLRHLDVLSPAWVHDKRKFIAPVAAQYWLNNQSDGPRRALVSGVGADGSCSHVVLEESTVSARQERTESTHRPLGALPEGLFVVEAATSEKLLVEITRLEQFSAVCADQSIDILARLWFTQNPLDPGQQYCLSAVAGSCEELLTQLEHARQSISTNPQQSIGVGGGLQLAPALRDRLFYSAQPLGKEGKVAFVFPGSGNQFAGMGRELSARWPGIYRQQEQHSDYLADQYLPDLFWGGELSESIQDNHNALVISHVAQCTALSDLLRHFGIKPQMISGYSLGESAGLFSSGAWQDRDGMLQRLEKSPLFTQELAGECRAAKRVWKLKSGQQVDWILGMVNLPAAQVRQYLQKKKRAYLLIINTL
;
A
#
# COMPACT_ATOMS: atom_id res chain seq x y z
N MET A 1 17.58 -16.66 28.71
CA MET A 1 18.08 -17.31 27.47
C MET A 1 18.81 -16.32 26.57
N GLY A 2 18.13 -15.35 25.95
CA GLY A 2 18.77 -14.38 25.03
C GLY A 2 19.96 -13.63 25.63
N PHE A 3 19.80 -12.97 26.79
CA PHE A 3 20.92 -12.28 27.44
C PHE A 3 22.09 -13.17 27.85
N SER A 4 21.85 -14.46 28.09
CA SER A 4 22.91 -15.44 28.33
C SER A 4 23.70 -15.71 27.05
N GLN A 5 23.02 -15.85 25.91
CA GLN A 5 23.68 -15.99 24.59
C GLN A 5 24.46 -14.75 24.20
N LEU A 6 23.95 -13.56 24.54
CA LEU A 6 24.64 -12.28 24.34
C LEU A 6 25.77 -12.02 25.34
N ARG A 7 25.95 -12.89 26.35
CA ARG A 7 26.90 -12.73 27.46
C ARG A 7 26.79 -11.36 28.15
N ALA A 8 25.56 -10.87 28.28
CA ALA A 8 25.28 -9.54 28.82
C ALA A 8 24.95 -9.55 30.32
N LEU A 9 24.61 -10.72 30.89
CA LEU A 9 24.24 -10.85 32.29
C LEU A 9 25.46 -10.71 33.21
N SER A 10 25.27 -10.06 34.34
CA SER A 10 26.25 -10.06 35.43
C SER A 10 26.43 -11.49 35.97
N PRO A 11 27.67 -12.02 36.04
CA PRO A 11 27.94 -13.34 36.63
C PRO A 11 27.69 -13.41 38.14
N ASP A 12 27.77 -12.28 38.85
CA ASP A 12 27.55 -12.21 40.30
C ASP A 12 26.10 -11.87 40.68
N GLY A 13 25.22 -11.67 39.69
CA GLY A 13 23.81 -11.38 39.87
C GLY A 13 23.54 -9.97 40.40
N LYS A 14 24.51 -9.04 40.35
CA LYS A 14 24.35 -7.64 40.75
C LYS A 14 24.49 -6.70 39.57
N CYS A 15 23.58 -5.74 39.48
CA CYS A 15 23.73 -4.60 38.56
C CYS A 15 24.47 -3.50 39.31
N SER A 16 25.69 -3.19 38.86
CA SER A 16 26.58 -2.20 39.48
C SER A 16 26.98 -1.12 38.45
N PRO A 17 26.05 -0.23 38.04
CA PRO A 17 26.33 0.79 37.04
C PRO A 17 27.49 1.71 37.44
N PHE A 18 28.37 2.03 36.49
CA PHE A 18 29.55 2.88 36.66
C PHE A 18 30.60 2.42 37.69
N ASP A 19 30.37 1.34 38.44
CA ASP A 19 31.31 0.82 39.45
C ASP A 19 32.36 -0.09 38.81
N ARG A 20 33.57 -0.14 39.38
CA ARG A 20 34.66 -1.04 38.94
C ARG A 20 34.28 -2.53 38.91
N HIS A 21 33.26 -2.93 39.66
CA HIS A 21 32.72 -4.28 39.69
C HIS A 21 31.54 -4.47 38.70
N GLY A 22 31.14 -3.44 37.96
CA GLY A 22 30.18 -3.55 36.86
C GLY A 22 30.67 -4.53 35.81
N ASN A 23 29.99 -5.67 35.68
CA ASN A 23 30.40 -6.80 34.84
C ASN A 23 29.23 -7.38 34.02
N GLY A 24 28.11 -6.64 33.94
CA GLY A 24 26.90 -7.06 33.24
C GLY A 24 25.64 -6.49 33.87
N LEU A 25 24.51 -6.78 33.24
CA LEU A 25 23.18 -6.36 33.70
C LEU A 25 22.48 -7.46 34.49
N VAL A 26 21.48 -7.06 35.28
CA VAL A 26 20.46 -7.96 35.83
C VAL A 26 19.15 -7.63 35.13
N VAL A 27 18.39 -8.63 34.70
CA VAL A 27 17.10 -8.41 34.03
C VAL A 27 16.02 -8.17 35.07
N GLY A 28 15.12 -7.23 34.79
CA GLY A 28 13.90 -7.03 35.58
C GLY A 28 12.66 -6.97 34.68
N GLU A 29 11.49 -6.99 35.31
CA GLU A 29 10.19 -6.86 34.65
C GLU A 29 9.32 -5.87 35.41
N GLY A 30 8.35 -5.27 34.73
CA GLY A 30 7.44 -4.30 35.34
C GLY A 30 6.76 -3.41 34.30
N CYS A 31 5.87 -2.55 34.77
CA CYS A 31 5.20 -1.54 33.94
C CYS A 31 5.18 -0.19 34.66
N GLY A 32 5.10 0.88 33.89
CA GLY A 32 5.01 2.25 34.42
C GLY A 32 4.33 3.14 33.40
N LEU A 33 3.35 3.91 33.87
CA LEU A 33 2.52 4.78 33.06
C LEU A 33 2.58 6.20 33.60
N VAL A 34 2.61 7.18 32.70
CA VAL A 34 2.47 8.61 33.01
C VAL A 34 1.35 9.18 32.15
N LEU A 35 0.50 10.02 32.76
CA LEU A 35 -0.54 10.75 32.04
C LEU A 35 0.02 12.10 31.59
N LEU A 36 -0.06 12.38 30.28
CA LEU A 36 0.44 13.61 29.69
C LEU A 36 -0.71 14.49 29.22
N LYS A 37 -0.60 15.80 29.50
CA LYS A 37 -1.44 16.85 28.94
C LYS A 37 -0.56 18.04 28.57
N ARG A 38 -1.00 18.84 27.61
CA ARG A 38 -0.38 20.16 27.40
C ARG A 38 -0.52 20.95 28.71
N THR A 39 0.54 21.62 29.12
CA THR A 39 0.59 22.33 30.42
C THR A 39 -0.58 23.30 30.60
N GLN A 40 -0.98 24.01 29.53
CA GLN A 40 -2.13 24.92 29.55
C GLN A 40 -3.47 24.22 29.82
N ASP A 41 -3.66 23.00 29.29
CA ASP A 41 -4.89 22.23 29.50
C ASP A 41 -4.91 21.64 30.91
N ALA A 42 -3.75 21.18 31.41
CA ALA A 42 -3.61 20.74 32.78
C ALA A 42 -3.95 21.86 33.78
N LEU A 43 -3.49 23.09 33.50
CA LEU A 43 -3.83 24.27 34.30
C LEU A 43 -5.30 24.64 34.21
N ARG A 44 -5.89 24.63 33.00
CA ARG A 44 -7.31 24.92 32.78
C ARG A 44 -8.19 23.95 33.57
N ASP A 45 -7.85 22.67 33.54
CA ASP A 45 -8.66 21.61 34.12
C ASP A 45 -8.36 21.38 35.61
N GLY A 46 -7.37 22.09 36.18
CA GLY A 46 -7.01 22.02 37.60
C GLY A 46 -6.25 20.75 37.99
N ASP A 47 -5.54 20.13 37.05
CA ASP A 47 -4.82 18.88 37.27
C ASP A 47 -3.60 19.05 38.18
N HIS A 48 -3.23 17.97 38.87
CA HIS A 48 -1.96 17.91 39.57
C HIS A 48 -0.80 17.68 38.61
N ILE A 49 0.08 18.68 38.46
CA ILE A 49 1.25 18.62 37.58
C ILE A 49 2.47 18.14 38.39
N HIS A 50 3.01 16.97 38.06
CA HIS A 50 4.21 16.42 38.68
C HIS A 50 5.51 17.12 38.22
N ALA A 51 5.62 17.37 36.91
CA ALA A 51 6.74 18.05 36.27
C ALA A 51 6.31 18.51 34.86
N VAL A 52 7.17 19.28 34.21
CA VAL A 52 7.01 19.70 32.81
C VAL A 52 8.07 19.05 31.95
N ILE A 53 7.66 18.40 30.86
CA ILE A 53 8.58 17.97 29.80
C ILE A 53 8.96 19.18 28.96
N ARG A 54 10.25 19.51 28.92
CA ARG A 54 10.77 20.71 28.26
C ARG A 54 11.48 20.40 26.95
N GLY A 55 11.97 19.18 26.78
CA GLY A 55 12.56 18.70 25.54
C GLY A 55 12.65 17.17 25.50
N ILE A 56 12.52 16.62 24.31
CA ILE A 56 12.70 15.21 23.97
C ILE A 56 13.60 15.18 22.75
N GLY A 57 14.76 14.55 22.88
CA GLY A 57 15.64 14.30 21.76
C GLY A 57 15.70 12.83 21.43
N LEU A 58 15.54 12.51 20.16
CA LEU A 58 15.54 11.15 19.62
C LEU A 58 16.58 11.06 18.50
N SER A 59 17.24 9.91 18.37
CA SER A 59 18.10 9.59 17.23
C SER A 59 18.35 8.10 17.13
N ASN A 60 18.96 7.65 16.03
CA ASN A 60 19.46 6.30 15.87
C ASN A 60 20.95 6.29 15.50
N ASP A 61 21.73 5.35 16.01
CA ASP A 61 23.14 5.18 15.63
C ASP A 61 23.29 4.88 14.13
N LEU A 62 24.27 5.51 13.46
CA LEU A 62 24.43 5.41 12.00
C LEU A 62 25.07 4.10 11.51
N GLY A 63 25.76 3.36 12.39
CA GLY A 63 26.52 2.18 11.99
C GLY A 63 26.96 1.31 13.17
N GLY A 64 27.96 0.46 12.95
CA GLY A 64 28.48 -0.47 13.94
C GLY A 64 27.52 -1.64 14.27
N SER A 65 27.88 -2.44 15.27
CA SER A 65 27.07 -3.59 15.72
C SER A 65 25.73 -3.15 16.32
N LEU A 66 24.67 -3.95 16.18
CA LEU A 66 23.36 -3.71 16.82
C LEU A 66 23.39 -3.74 18.36
N LEU A 67 24.43 -4.31 18.96
CA LEU A 67 24.59 -4.40 20.42
C LEU A 67 25.43 -3.27 21.00
N ALA A 68 26.39 -2.77 20.25
CA ALA A 68 27.35 -1.78 20.73
C ALA A 68 26.76 -0.36 20.57
N PRO A 69 26.73 0.45 21.64
CA PRO A 69 26.26 1.81 21.55
C PRO A 69 27.28 2.70 20.83
N ALA A 70 26.80 3.72 20.12
CA ALA A 70 27.65 4.76 19.55
C ALA A 70 27.49 6.09 20.29
N LYS A 71 28.63 6.67 20.67
CA LYS A 71 28.71 7.99 21.33
C LYS A 71 27.99 9.09 20.56
N GLU A 72 28.14 9.07 19.24
CA GLU A 72 27.67 10.12 18.35
C GLU A 72 26.13 10.18 18.29
N GLY A 73 25.44 9.04 18.23
CA GLY A 73 23.97 8.99 18.32
C GLY A 73 23.46 9.49 19.67
N GLN A 74 24.06 9.05 20.78
CA GLN A 74 23.71 9.55 22.12
C GLN A 74 23.83 11.08 22.21
N LEU A 75 24.91 11.66 21.68
CA LEU A 75 25.12 13.11 21.63
C LEU A 75 24.06 13.83 20.80
N ARG A 76 23.66 13.29 19.64
CA ARG A 76 22.58 13.91 18.84
C ARG A 76 21.26 13.93 19.58
N ALA A 77 20.86 12.82 20.20
CA ALA A 77 19.65 12.77 21.02
C ALA A 77 19.72 13.81 22.15
N MET A 78 20.82 13.84 22.92
CA MET A 78 20.96 14.82 24.00
C MET A 78 20.93 16.26 23.50
N ARG A 79 21.75 16.62 22.49
CA ARG A 79 21.79 17.98 21.92
C ARG A 79 20.44 18.43 21.40
N SER A 80 19.70 17.57 20.71
CA SER A 80 18.34 17.84 20.22
C SER A 80 17.40 18.19 21.39
N ALA A 81 17.44 17.42 22.49
CA ALA A 81 16.63 17.70 23.68
C ALA A 81 16.97 19.05 24.31
N TYR A 82 18.26 19.36 24.51
CA TYR A 82 18.71 20.63 25.09
C TYR A 82 18.37 21.83 24.20
N GLN A 83 18.54 21.68 22.89
CA GLN A 83 18.14 22.70 21.91
C GLN A 83 16.64 22.97 21.96
N GLN A 84 15.81 21.92 22.01
CA GLN A 84 14.36 22.06 22.11
C GLN A 84 13.93 22.72 23.44
N ALA A 85 14.61 22.41 24.55
CA ALA A 85 14.33 23.01 25.85
C ALA A 85 14.83 24.46 25.98
N GLY A 86 15.78 24.87 25.13
CA GLY A 86 16.51 26.13 25.24
C GLY A 86 17.41 26.17 26.48
N TRP A 87 18.00 25.03 26.86
CA TRP A 87 18.80 24.86 28.08
C TRP A 87 20.26 24.59 27.76
N SER A 88 21.16 25.00 28.66
CA SER A 88 22.54 24.52 28.67
C SER A 88 22.64 23.20 29.45
N PRO A 89 23.57 22.28 29.12
CA PRO A 89 23.83 21.09 29.93
C PRO A 89 24.05 21.42 31.42
N SER A 90 24.74 22.53 31.72
CA SER A 90 24.98 23.00 33.09
C SER A 90 23.71 23.39 33.87
N ASP A 91 22.57 23.50 33.19
CA ASP A 91 21.26 23.75 33.79
C ASP A 91 20.57 22.48 34.30
N VAL A 92 21.23 21.33 34.36
CA VAL A 92 20.66 20.07 34.89
C VAL A 92 21.37 19.66 36.18
N ASP A 93 20.59 19.30 37.20
CA ASP A 93 21.10 18.92 38.52
C ASP A 93 21.25 17.39 38.67
N LEU A 94 20.40 16.63 37.97
CA LEU A 94 20.33 15.18 38.04
C LEU A 94 20.17 14.60 36.63
N ILE A 95 20.99 13.61 36.27
CA ILE A 95 20.78 12.81 35.06
C ILE A 95 20.57 11.36 35.48
N GLU A 96 19.35 10.87 35.28
CA GLU A 96 19.02 9.46 35.40
C GLU A 96 19.47 8.75 34.12
N CYS A 97 20.59 8.06 34.22
CA CYS A 97 21.32 7.47 33.09
C CYS A 97 20.69 6.15 32.63
N HIS A 98 21.02 5.76 31.39
CA HIS A 98 20.70 4.43 30.88
C HIS A 98 21.48 3.34 31.64
N ALA A 99 22.71 3.61 32.03
CA ALA A 99 23.71 2.78 32.71
C ALA A 99 23.19 1.46 33.26
N THR A 100 23.73 0.38 32.71
CA THR A 100 23.23 -1.00 32.89
C THR A 100 24.17 -1.86 33.73
N GLY A 101 25.35 -1.35 34.10
CA GLY A 101 26.43 -2.15 34.68
C GLY A 101 27.26 -2.89 33.64
N THR A 102 27.02 -2.66 32.34
CA THR A 102 27.86 -3.23 31.28
C THR A 102 29.07 -2.31 31.04
N PRO A 103 30.32 -2.82 31.09
CA PRO A 103 31.52 -1.98 31.03
C PRO A 103 31.57 -1.05 29.83
N VAL A 104 31.26 -1.56 28.64
CA VAL A 104 31.31 -0.77 27.39
C VAL A 104 30.19 0.27 27.35
N GLY A 105 28.96 -0.12 27.72
CA GLY A 105 27.81 0.78 27.68
C GLY A 105 27.95 1.95 28.64
N ASP A 106 28.34 1.66 29.88
CA ASP A 106 28.52 2.66 30.93
C ASP A 106 29.66 3.63 30.60
N ALA A 107 30.78 3.14 30.05
CA ALA A 107 31.90 4.00 29.64
C ALA A 107 31.54 4.90 28.45
N VAL A 108 30.80 4.38 27.45
CA VAL A 108 30.34 5.17 26.30
C VAL A 108 29.37 6.25 26.75
N GLU A 109 28.38 5.92 27.58
CA GLU A 109 27.42 6.90 28.11
C GLU A 109 28.12 8.01 28.90
N PHE A 110 29.07 7.65 29.79
CA PHE A 110 29.83 8.63 30.55
C PHE A 110 30.63 9.57 29.63
N SER A 111 31.31 9.01 28.61
CA SER A 111 32.06 9.79 27.63
C SER A 111 31.15 10.72 26.81
N SER A 112 29.95 10.26 26.44
CA SER A 112 28.95 11.08 25.74
C SER A 112 28.51 12.25 26.60
N LEU A 113 28.19 12.01 27.88
CA LEU A 113 27.82 13.05 28.83
C LEU A 113 28.96 14.06 29.04
N GLN A 114 30.20 13.58 29.19
CA GLN A 114 31.35 14.45 29.35
C GLN A 114 31.54 15.35 28.11
N GLN A 115 31.44 14.80 26.90
CA GLN A 115 31.56 15.58 25.68
C GLN A 115 30.41 16.59 25.50
N LEU A 116 29.18 16.22 25.87
CA LEU A 116 28.06 17.16 25.85
C LEU A 116 28.34 18.40 26.72
N TRP A 117 29.00 18.20 27.86
CA TRP A 117 29.30 19.26 28.82
C TRP A 117 30.59 20.04 28.52
N GLN A 118 31.44 19.60 27.58
CA GLN A 118 32.67 20.32 27.21
C GLN A 118 32.42 21.71 26.60
N GLU A 119 31.22 21.93 26.05
CA GLU A 119 30.83 23.20 25.42
C GLU A 119 30.31 24.24 26.42
N CYS A 120 30.29 23.94 27.73
CA CYS A 120 29.82 24.84 28.78
C CYS A 120 30.76 24.87 29.99
N ASP A 121 30.73 25.96 30.76
CA ASP A 121 31.48 26.06 32.01
C ASP A 121 30.85 25.17 33.09
N TRP A 122 31.65 24.31 33.71
CA TRP A 122 31.20 23.41 34.77
C TRP A 122 32.19 23.32 35.94
N ARG A 123 31.68 22.88 37.10
CA ARG A 123 32.46 22.59 38.31
C ARG A 123 32.46 21.09 38.60
N SER A 124 33.55 20.57 39.16
CA SER A 124 33.63 19.15 39.50
C SER A 124 32.50 18.74 40.46
N GLY A 125 31.81 17.64 40.14
CA GLY A 125 30.67 17.13 40.91
C GLY A 125 29.41 18.00 40.93
N GLN A 126 29.25 18.91 39.98
CA GLN A 126 28.07 19.80 39.87
C GLN A 126 26.74 19.05 39.65
N CYS A 127 26.71 18.03 38.80
CA CYS A 127 25.52 17.25 38.44
C CYS A 127 25.58 15.86 39.07
N VAL A 128 24.48 15.39 39.64
CA VAL A 128 24.35 14.00 40.09
C VAL A 128 24.02 13.12 38.90
N ILE A 129 24.68 11.98 38.77
CA ILE A 129 24.27 10.91 37.86
C ILE A 129 23.87 9.66 38.65
N GLY A 130 22.92 8.89 38.14
CA GLY A 130 22.48 7.65 38.78
C GLY A 130 21.70 6.76 37.84
N SER A 131 21.40 5.53 38.28
CA SER A 131 20.59 4.58 37.53
C SER A 131 19.73 3.72 38.46
N VAL A 132 18.42 3.70 38.22
CA VAL A 132 17.42 2.89 38.91
C VAL A 132 17.65 1.40 38.68
N LYS A 133 18.37 1.03 37.61
CA LYS A 133 18.66 -0.37 37.28
C LYS A 133 19.52 -1.04 38.33
N ALA A 134 20.30 -0.28 39.09
CA ALA A 134 21.03 -0.80 40.25
C ALA A 134 20.08 -1.39 41.31
N ASN A 135 18.86 -0.85 41.44
CA ASN A 135 17.88 -1.26 42.44
C ASN A 135 16.95 -2.38 41.96
N ILE A 136 16.51 -2.32 40.70
CA ILE A 136 15.42 -3.15 40.18
C ILE A 136 15.80 -3.97 38.93
N GLY A 137 17.06 -3.92 38.52
CA GLY A 137 17.51 -4.49 37.24
C GLY A 137 17.04 -3.67 36.03
N HIS A 138 17.40 -4.15 34.85
CA HIS A 138 16.99 -3.58 33.58
C HIS A 138 15.61 -4.10 33.18
N LEU A 139 14.60 -3.25 33.32
CA LEU A 139 13.19 -3.53 32.98
C LEU A 139 12.87 -3.55 31.47
N LEU A 140 13.88 -3.82 30.63
CA LEU A 140 13.75 -3.85 29.17
C LEU A 140 13.01 -2.61 28.62
N THR A 141 11.82 -2.80 28.04
CA THR A 141 10.96 -1.75 27.47
C THR A 141 10.40 -0.78 28.52
N ALA A 142 10.23 -1.19 29.78
CA ALA A 142 9.73 -0.34 30.86
C ALA A 142 10.84 0.44 31.60
N ALA A 143 12.11 0.29 31.20
CA ALA A 143 13.24 0.91 31.87
C ALA A 143 13.18 2.45 31.89
N GLY A 144 12.77 3.08 30.77
CA GLY A 144 12.60 4.53 30.68
C GLY A 144 11.48 5.05 31.58
N SER A 145 10.37 4.32 31.70
CA SER A 145 9.27 4.66 32.61
C SER A 145 9.71 4.62 34.07
N ALA A 146 10.43 3.58 34.48
CA ALA A 146 10.94 3.46 35.85
C ALA A 146 11.92 4.61 36.20
N ALA A 147 12.83 4.94 35.28
CA ALA A 147 13.77 6.05 35.41
C ALA A 147 13.05 7.41 35.52
N THR A 148 12.03 7.62 34.68
CA THR A 148 11.19 8.82 34.72
C THR A 148 10.45 8.94 36.04
N ILE A 149 9.78 7.88 36.50
CA ILE A 149 9.02 7.87 37.76
C ILE A 149 9.94 8.13 38.96
N LYS A 150 11.11 7.49 39.02
CA LYS A 150 12.12 7.77 40.06
C LYS A 150 12.49 9.26 40.07
N THR A 151 12.71 9.84 38.90
CA THR A 151 13.07 11.25 38.74
C THR A 151 11.95 12.19 39.20
N LEU A 152 10.69 11.89 38.84
CA LEU A 152 9.52 12.65 39.30
C LEU A 152 9.34 12.56 40.82
N LEU A 153 9.55 11.38 41.41
CA LEU A 153 9.53 11.19 42.86
C LEU A 153 10.67 11.93 43.55
N ALA A 154 11.86 11.97 42.95
CA ALA A 154 13.00 12.72 43.45
C ALA A 154 12.70 14.23 43.47
N MET A 155 12.11 14.79 42.40
CA MET A 155 11.66 16.18 42.35
C MET A 155 10.59 16.48 43.40
N LYS A 156 9.55 15.62 43.49
CA LYS A 156 8.45 15.77 44.46
C LYS A 156 8.95 15.82 45.90
N ASN A 157 9.87 14.92 46.24
CA ASN A 157 10.41 14.81 47.60
C ASN A 157 11.63 15.71 47.84
N LYS A 158 12.12 16.42 46.82
CA LYS A 158 13.31 17.30 46.90
C LYS A 158 14.54 16.54 47.40
N ILE A 159 14.75 15.32 46.90
CA ILE A 159 15.86 14.44 47.29
C ILE A 159 16.65 14.07 46.04
N LEU A 160 17.98 14.17 46.11
CA LEU A 160 18.91 13.55 45.17
C LEU A 160 19.12 12.10 45.64
N PRO A 161 18.60 11.08 44.93
CA PRO A 161 18.65 9.70 45.39
C PRO A 161 20.08 9.12 45.35
N PRO A 162 20.43 8.22 46.27
CA PRO A 162 21.67 7.46 46.15
C PRO A 162 21.57 6.41 45.03
N MET A 163 22.72 5.92 44.57
CA MET A 163 22.82 4.75 43.70
C MET A 163 23.40 3.57 44.48
N THR A 164 22.65 2.47 44.55
CA THR A 164 23.12 1.24 45.20
C THR A 164 24.22 0.57 44.38
N ASN A 165 25.01 -0.32 45.00
CA ASN A 165 26.09 -1.09 44.37
C ASN A 165 27.23 -0.26 43.77
N PHE A 166 27.39 1.00 44.21
CA PHE A 166 28.51 1.86 43.81
C PHE A 166 29.45 2.12 44.99
N THR A 167 30.75 1.92 44.74
CA THR A 167 31.86 2.12 45.67
C THR A 167 32.97 2.96 45.04
N HIS A 168 33.46 2.56 43.87
CA HIS A 168 34.55 3.22 43.14
C HIS A 168 34.29 3.15 41.63
N SER A 169 34.67 4.20 40.89
CA SER A 169 34.45 4.26 39.45
C SER A 169 35.19 3.17 38.67
N ALA A 170 34.58 2.72 37.58
CA ALA A 170 35.21 1.79 36.65
C ALA A 170 36.28 2.45 35.77
N ASN A 171 37.08 1.62 35.10
CA ASN A 171 38.03 2.10 34.09
C ASN A 171 37.28 2.82 32.96
N GLY A 172 37.75 4.02 32.58
CA GLY A 172 37.10 4.88 31.59
C GLY A 172 36.07 5.86 32.18
N ILE A 173 35.88 5.84 33.51
CA ILE A 173 34.99 6.76 34.23
C ILE A 173 35.82 7.57 35.23
N ASP A 174 36.13 8.81 34.86
CA ASP A 174 36.85 9.76 35.71
C ASP A 174 35.86 10.75 36.33
N LEU A 175 35.38 10.44 37.54
CA LEU A 175 34.46 11.32 38.26
C LEU A 175 35.17 12.56 38.81
N ASP A 176 36.45 12.45 39.18
CA ASP A 176 37.22 13.52 39.83
C ASP A 176 37.41 14.71 38.88
N ASN A 177 37.66 14.43 37.59
CA ASN A 177 37.79 15.45 36.54
C ASN A 177 36.56 15.53 35.62
N SER A 178 35.35 15.49 36.21
CA SER A 178 34.10 15.62 35.46
C SER A 178 33.07 16.48 36.20
N PRO A 179 32.04 16.99 35.52
CA PRO A 179 30.93 17.67 36.20
C PRO A 179 30.05 16.69 37.01
N PHE A 180 30.31 15.39 36.96
CA PHE A 180 29.41 14.38 37.47
C PHE A 180 29.87 13.82 38.82
N ARG A 181 28.90 13.48 39.67
CA ARG A 181 29.13 12.71 40.89
C ARG A 181 28.04 11.68 41.11
N ILE A 182 28.37 10.63 41.85
CA ILE A 182 27.44 9.57 42.24
C ILE A 182 27.30 9.60 43.77
N LEU A 183 26.06 9.51 44.26
CA LEU A 183 25.76 9.56 45.69
C LEU A 183 25.65 8.15 46.29
N GLN A 184 26.41 7.88 47.35
CA GLN A 184 26.27 6.66 48.16
C GLN A 184 25.18 6.80 49.23
N GLN A 185 24.85 8.03 49.63
CA GLN A 185 23.77 8.36 50.56
C GLN A 185 22.90 9.47 49.96
N GLY A 186 21.59 9.39 50.17
CA GLY A 186 20.65 10.38 49.65
C GLY A 186 20.92 11.77 50.23
N GLY A 187 20.81 12.79 49.37
CA GLY A 187 21.01 14.19 49.75
C GLY A 187 19.76 15.03 49.50
N HIS A 188 19.70 16.21 50.11
CA HIS A 188 18.67 17.18 49.77
C HIS A 188 18.93 17.75 48.36
N TRP A 189 17.87 17.91 47.56
CA TRP A 189 17.95 18.55 46.25
C TRP A 189 17.55 20.01 46.41
N ASP A 190 18.52 20.89 46.66
CA ASP A 190 18.26 22.32 46.74
C ASP A 190 18.11 22.94 45.35
N ARG A 191 17.36 24.03 45.26
CA ARG A 191 17.30 24.83 44.03
C ARG A 191 18.62 25.58 43.88
N ARG A 192 19.14 25.65 42.65
CA ARG A 192 20.39 26.38 42.36
C ARG A 192 20.33 27.85 42.73
N LYS A 193 19.16 28.48 42.56
CA LYS A 193 18.84 29.85 42.98
C LYS A 193 17.34 29.95 43.31
N ASP A 194 16.97 30.92 44.13
CA ASP A 194 15.57 31.24 44.39
C ASP A 194 14.82 31.55 43.08
N GLY A 195 13.65 30.93 42.92
CA GLY A 195 12.83 31.04 41.72
C GLY A 195 13.29 30.20 40.51
N LEU A 196 14.45 29.51 40.56
CA LEU A 196 14.84 28.56 39.51
C LEU A 196 14.34 27.15 39.85
N PRO A 197 13.51 26.51 39.02
CA PRO A 197 13.08 25.13 39.22
C PRO A 197 14.24 24.13 39.17
N ARG A 198 14.09 23.00 39.85
CA ARG A 198 14.97 21.83 39.69
C ARG A 198 14.81 21.26 38.29
N ARG A 199 15.91 20.77 37.71
CA ARG A 199 15.91 20.20 36.35
C ARG A 199 16.64 18.88 36.31
N ALA A 200 16.07 17.93 35.56
CA ALA A 200 16.64 16.60 35.38
C ALA A 200 16.68 16.18 33.91
N GLY A 201 17.65 15.35 33.58
CA GLY A 201 17.69 14.55 32.36
C GLY A 201 17.35 13.09 32.66
N VAL A 202 16.73 12.41 31.70
CA VAL A 202 16.55 10.95 31.72
C VAL A 202 17.03 10.40 30.37
N SER A 203 18.01 9.50 30.40
CA SER A 203 18.60 8.88 29.21
C SER A 203 18.16 7.42 29.05
N ALA A 204 17.86 7.02 27.82
CA ALA A 204 17.63 5.64 27.44
C ALA A 204 18.28 5.32 26.10
N PHE A 205 19.21 4.36 26.09
CA PHE A 205 19.97 3.95 24.90
C PHE A 205 19.73 2.46 24.65
N GLY A 206 18.82 2.15 23.73
CA GLY A 206 18.35 0.79 23.47
C GLY A 206 19.24 0.01 22.50
N PHE A 207 19.07 -1.32 22.49
CA PHE A 207 19.61 -2.16 21.42
C PHE A 207 19.12 -1.69 20.05
N GLY A 208 19.96 -1.88 19.03
CA GLY A 208 19.73 -1.33 17.70
C GLY A 208 20.26 0.09 17.52
N GLY A 209 20.66 0.77 18.61
CA GLY A 209 21.19 2.13 18.57
C GLY A 209 20.12 3.21 18.70
N ILE A 210 18.94 2.89 19.24
CA ILE A 210 17.85 3.85 19.45
C ILE A 210 18.15 4.67 20.70
N ASN A 211 18.31 5.97 20.55
CA ASN A 211 18.70 6.86 21.64
C ASN A 211 17.58 7.86 21.95
N ALA A 212 17.25 8.01 23.24
CA ALA A 212 16.32 9.01 23.74
C ALA A 212 16.90 9.77 24.94
N HIS A 213 16.67 11.08 24.98
CA HIS A 213 16.98 11.92 26.13
C HIS A 213 15.80 12.86 26.44
N LEU A 214 15.28 12.76 27.65
CA LEU A 214 14.12 13.51 28.14
C LEU A 214 14.57 14.56 29.16
N LEU A 215 14.12 15.81 28.99
CA LEU A 215 14.40 16.90 29.93
C LEU A 215 13.14 17.28 30.71
N LEU A 216 13.24 17.19 32.04
CA LEU A 216 12.16 17.43 33.00
C LEU A 216 12.47 18.65 33.86
N GLU A 217 11.46 19.48 34.10
CA GLU A 217 11.53 20.61 35.02
C GLU A 217 10.51 20.44 36.16
N GLU A 218 10.92 20.73 37.38
CA GLU A 218 10.02 20.82 38.53
C GLU A 218 8.88 21.79 38.24
N TRP A 219 7.65 21.33 38.45
CA TRP A 219 6.50 22.23 38.41
C TRP A 219 6.49 23.12 39.66
N VAL A 220 6.85 24.39 39.47
CA VAL A 220 6.73 25.42 40.51
C VAL A 220 5.49 26.24 40.20
N ALA A 221 4.45 26.12 41.03
CA ALA A 221 3.27 26.96 40.89
C ALA A 221 3.67 28.44 41.07
N GLU A 222 3.65 29.24 40.00
CA GLU A 222 4.02 30.66 40.06
C GLU A 222 2.82 31.61 39.84
N LYS A 223 2.88 32.77 40.52
CA LYS A 223 2.26 34.02 40.05
C LYS A 223 2.57 34.21 38.56
N LYS A 224 1.54 34.59 37.79
CA LYS A 224 1.53 34.84 36.33
C LYS A 224 2.92 35.09 35.71
N PRO A 225 3.35 34.28 34.71
CA PRO A 225 4.65 34.43 34.10
C PRO A 225 4.80 35.81 33.45
N LYS A 226 5.95 36.48 33.65
CA LYS A 226 6.26 37.80 33.06
C LYS A 226 6.35 37.81 31.54
N ARG A 227 6.43 36.63 30.91
CA ARG A 227 6.20 36.42 29.49
C ARG A 227 5.34 35.17 29.36
N PRO A 228 4.22 35.18 28.63
CA PRO A 228 3.63 33.91 28.19
C PRO A 228 4.75 33.10 27.56
N VAL A 229 4.83 31.81 27.88
CA VAL A 229 5.61 30.85 27.08
C VAL A 229 5.26 31.21 25.65
N ARG A 230 6.21 31.79 24.90
CA ARG A 230 5.99 31.98 23.48
C ARG A 230 5.70 30.58 23.00
N LEU A 231 4.50 30.37 22.49
CA LEU A 231 4.26 29.29 21.56
C LEU A 231 5.51 29.27 20.67
N HIS A 232 6.36 28.25 20.79
CA HIS A 232 6.79 27.64 19.54
C HIS A 232 5.45 27.30 18.91
N PRO A 233 5.06 27.98 17.82
CA PRO A 233 3.80 27.67 17.22
C PRO A 233 3.92 26.19 16.84
N LEU A 234 3.30 25.29 17.62
CA LEU A 234 2.67 24.14 17.02
C LEU A 234 1.62 24.77 16.15
N SER A 235 2.11 24.95 14.95
CA SER A 235 1.50 25.49 13.80
C SER A 235 -0.04 25.37 13.88
N LYS A 236 -0.69 26.52 13.78
CA LYS A 236 -1.89 26.64 12.95
C LYS A 236 -1.47 26.58 11.46
N GLN A 237 -0.33 25.97 11.12
CA GLN A 237 -0.08 25.60 9.73
C GLN A 237 -1.02 24.44 9.50
N ARG A 238 -1.67 24.46 8.35
CA ARG A 238 -2.27 23.27 7.77
C ARG A 238 -1.42 22.04 8.10
N SER A 239 -2.06 20.89 8.32
CA SER A 239 -1.44 19.60 8.06
C SER A 239 -0.80 19.69 6.67
N GLU A 240 0.51 19.92 6.64
CA GLU A 240 1.20 20.04 5.36
C GLU A 240 1.04 18.67 4.67
N PRO A 241 0.52 18.62 3.44
CA PRO A 241 0.34 17.36 2.75
C PRO A 241 1.68 16.64 2.59
N VAL A 242 1.65 15.32 2.64
CA VAL A 242 2.85 14.48 2.55
C VAL A 242 2.83 13.73 1.22
N ALA A 243 3.92 13.83 0.45
CA ALA A 243 4.09 13.10 -0.79
C ALA A 243 4.64 11.69 -0.55
N ILE A 244 4.09 10.70 -1.26
CA ILE A 244 4.72 9.38 -1.43
C ILE A 244 5.67 9.47 -2.63
N VAL A 245 6.97 9.39 -2.38
CA VAL A 245 8.01 9.60 -3.40
C VAL A 245 8.75 8.35 -3.85
N GLY A 246 8.61 7.25 -3.09
CA GLY A 246 9.12 5.94 -3.47
C GLY A 246 8.29 4.84 -2.83
N MET A 247 8.22 3.68 -3.49
CA MET A 247 7.51 2.51 -2.97
C MET A 247 8.30 1.23 -3.23
N GLY A 248 8.13 0.27 -2.34
CA GLY A 248 8.57 -1.11 -2.50
C GLY A 248 7.49 -2.04 -1.95
N ALA A 249 7.28 -3.18 -2.58
CA ALA A 249 6.31 -4.16 -2.14
C ALA A 249 6.74 -5.57 -2.56
N GLN A 250 6.47 -6.55 -1.70
CA GLN A 250 6.54 -7.97 -2.01
C GLN A 250 5.42 -8.66 -1.23
N PHE A 251 4.46 -9.28 -1.92
CA PHE A 251 3.33 -9.97 -1.31
C PHE A 251 3.14 -11.32 -1.96
N GLY A 252 2.99 -12.37 -1.16
CA GLY A 252 2.89 -13.74 -1.67
C GLY A 252 3.96 -14.05 -2.73
N PRO A 253 3.58 -14.57 -3.91
CA PRO A 253 4.51 -14.86 -5.00
C PRO A 253 4.93 -13.63 -5.83
N TRP A 254 4.38 -12.44 -5.57
CA TRP A 254 4.73 -11.22 -6.31
C TRP A 254 5.95 -10.55 -5.65
N GLU A 255 7.12 -10.73 -6.27
CA GLU A 255 8.43 -10.49 -5.64
C GLU A 255 8.85 -9.01 -5.60
N ASP A 256 8.21 -8.15 -6.39
CA ASP A 256 8.54 -6.74 -6.49
C ASP A 256 7.30 -5.84 -6.70
N LEU A 257 7.52 -4.53 -6.69
CA LEU A 257 6.46 -3.54 -6.87
C LEU A 257 5.76 -3.68 -8.24
N LEU A 258 6.48 -4.08 -9.29
CA LEU A 258 5.91 -4.20 -10.64
C LEU A 258 4.95 -5.39 -10.72
N GLN A 259 5.35 -6.55 -10.21
CA GLN A 259 4.49 -7.73 -10.14
C GLN A 259 3.28 -7.48 -9.24
N PHE A 260 3.48 -6.83 -8.09
CA PHE A 260 2.39 -6.42 -7.22
C PHE A 260 1.43 -5.46 -7.95
N GLN A 261 1.95 -4.44 -8.65
CA GLN A 261 1.16 -3.51 -9.45
C GLN A 261 0.31 -4.25 -10.48
N GLN A 262 0.90 -5.15 -11.26
CA GLN A 262 0.19 -5.93 -12.26
C GLN A 262 -0.94 -6.74 -11.62
N ARG A 263 -0.67 -7.40 -10.49
CA ARG A 263 -1.68 -8.15 -9.75
C ARG A 263 -2.86 -7.28 -9.31
N VAL A 264 -2.59 -6.19 -8.60
CA VAL A 264 -3.63 -5.40 -7.92
C VAL A 264 -4.37 -4.42 -8.85
N LEU A 265 -3.78 -4.06 -9.99
CA LEU A 265 -4.46 -3.22 -10.99
C LEU A 265 -5.38 -4.02 -11.92
N GLY A 266 -5.35 -5.36 -11.86
CA GLY A 266 -6.24 -6.24 -12.63
C GLY A 266 -5.56 -7.01 -13.76
N GLY A 267 -4.27 -7.35 -13.62
CA GLY A 267 -3.56 -8.27 -14.50
C GLY A 267 -4.30 -9.61 -14.65
N LEU A 268 -4.13 -10.23 -15.82
CA LEU A 268 -4.94 -11.36 -16.29
C LEU A 268 -4.51 -12.72 -15.73
N ASP A 269 -3.33 -12.81 -15.13
CA ASP A 269 -2.81 -14.09 -14.66
C ASP A 269 -3.65 -14.64 -13.50
N GLU A 270 -4.20 -15.83 -13.71
CA GLU A 270 -4.92 -16.56 -12.67
C GLU A 270 -3.94 -17.21 -11.71
N VAL A 271 -3.66 -16.52 -10.60
CA VAL A 271 -2.87 -17.07 -9.48
C VAL A 271 -3.84 -17.64 -8.44
N LYS A 272 -3.74 -18.96 -8.20
CA LYS A 272 -4.59 -19.67 -7.24
C LYS A 272 -3.97 -19.62 -5.84
N ALA A 273 -4.82 -19.46 -4.83
CA ALA A 273 -4.39 -19.57 -3.45
C ALA A 273 -4.01 -21.02 -3.11
N GLU A 274 -2.91 -21.18 -2.38
CA GLU A 274 -2.30 -22.46 -2.02
C GLU A 274 -2.56 -22.79 -0.55
N PRO A 275 -2.46 -24.06 -0.11
CA PRO A 275 -2.46 -24.38 1.31
C PRO A 275 -1.20 -23.85 2.03
N PRO A 276 -1.27 -23.57 3.34
CA PRO A 276 -0.12 -23.11 4.12
C PRO A 276 1.10 -24.03 4.04
N LEU A 277 2.26 -23.39 3.92
CA LEU A 277 3.55 -24.05 3.95
C LEU A 277 3.93 -24.43 5.40
N ASN A 278 4.61 -25.55 5.58
CA ASN A 278 5.32 -25.89 6.83
C ASN A 278 4.47 -26.00 8.11
N TRP A 279 3.31 -26.64 8.05
CA TRP A 279 2.50 -26.96 9.25
C TRP A 279 2.87 -28.28 9.95
N TRP A 280 4.04 -28.85 9.62
CA TRP A 280 4.64 -30.02 10.26
C TRP A 280 3.70 -31.22 10.46
N GLY A 281 2.80 -31.46 9.51
CA GLY A 281 1.85 -32.59 9.56
C GLY A 281 0.75 -32.46 10.63
N VAL A 282 0.57 -31.29 11.25
CA VAL A 282 -0.46 -31.09 12.29
C VAL A 282 -1.86 -31.44 11.79
N GLN A 283 -2.10 -31.32 10.47
CA GLN A 283 -3.38 -31.65 9.83
C GLN A 283 -3.78 -33.12 10.03
N GLU A 284 -2.80 -34.01 10.23
CA GLU A 284 -3.01 -35.43 10.50
C GLU A 284 -3.29 -35.72 11.99
N SER A 285 -3.10 -34.73 12.86
CA SER A 285 -3.23 -34.92 14.30
C SER A 285 -4.69 -35.05 14.75
N ARG A 286 -4.91 -35.86 15.79
CA ARG A 286 -6.23 -35.99 16.45
C ARG A 286 -6.73 -34.66 17.01
N TRP A 287 -5.82 -33.79 17.46
CA TRP A 287 -6.17 -32.48 17.99
C TRP A 287 -6.74 -31.58 16.89
N TYR A 288 -6.13 -31.55 15.71
CA TYR A 288 -6.58 -30.74 14.58
C TYR A 288 -7.99 -31.15 14.13
N GLN A 289 -8.23 -32.46 13.99
CA GLN A 289 -9.55 -33.03 13.69
C GLN A 289 -10.59 -32.75 14.77
N LYS A 290 -10.24 -32.94 16.06
CA LYS A 290 -11.17 -32.66 17.19
C LYS A 290 -11.49 -31.18 17.33
N SER A 291 -10.57 -30.30 16.93
CA SER A 291 -10.77 -28.84 16.96
C SER A 291 -11.65 -28.35 15.81
N GLY A 292 -11.98 -29.22 14.83
CA GLY A 292 -12.78 -28.87 13.66
C GLY A 292 -12.01 -28.06 12.59
N MET A 293 -10.70 -27.91 12.74
CA MET A 293 -9.84 -27.16 11.81
C MET A 293 -9.66 -27.89 10.48
N ASP A 294 -9.90 -29.20 10.45
CA ASP A 294 -9.96 -30.04 9.24
C ASP A 294 -11.14 -29.70 8.32
N LYS A 295 -12.13 -28.97 8.82
CA LYS A 295 -13.30 -28.51 8.04
C LYS A 295 -13.08 -27.18 7.32
N VAL A 296 -11.95 -26.52 7.57
CA VAL A 296 -11.62 -25.21 7.00
C VAL A 296 -10.54 -25.41 5.93
N ASN A 297 -10.83 -25.01 4.69
CA ASN A 297 -9.85 -25.02 3.60
C ASN A 297 -8.92 -23.81 3.71
N PHE A 298 -8.01 -23.81 4.69
CA PHE A 298 -7.02 -22.75 4.84
C PHE A 298 -6.20 -22.62 3.56
N ARG A 299 -6.31 -21.44 2.93
CA ARG A 299 -5.59 -21.09 1.71
C ARG A 299 -5.09 -19.66 1.76
N GLY A 300 -4.04 -19.39 1.01
CA GLY A 300 -3.47 -18.06 0.94
C GLY A 300 -2.40 -17.88 -0.13
N PHE A 301 -1.75 -16.73 -0.06
CA PHE A 301 -0.60 -16.36 -0.88
C PHE A 301 0.60 -16.14 0.03
N PHE A 302 1.60 -17.01 -0.07
CA PHE A 302 2.75 -17.07 0.83
C PHE A 302 4.01 -16.57 0.15
N VAL A 303 4.93 -16.02 0.93
CA VAL A 303 6.24 -15.64 0.42
C VAL A 303 7.09 -16.91 0.31
N PRO A 304 7.51 -17.34 -0.90
CA PRO A 304 8.11 -18.66 -1.10
C PRO A 304 9.48 -18.80 -0.43
N GLU A 305 10.38 -17.86 -0.68
CA GLU A 305 11.70 -17.80 -0.06
C GLU A 305 12.14 -16.34 0.13
N VAL A 306 12.79 -16.05 1.26
CA VAL A 306 13.44 -14.76 1.49
C VAL A 306 14.94 -14.97 1.61
N SER A 307 15.65 -14.63 0.55
CA SER A 307 17.11 -14.68 0.48
C SER A 307 17.69 -13.37 -0.06
N ALA A 308 18.99 -13.17 0.20
CA ALA A 308 19.80 -12.09 -0.36
C ALA A 308 21.24 -12.59 -0.56
N SER A 309 21.93 -12.03 -1.54
CA SER A 309 23.31 -12.37 -1.87
C SER A 309 24.30 -11.73 -0.90
N ALA A 310 25.47 -12.34 -0.75
CA ALA A 310 26.54 -11.76 0.05
C ALA A 310 26.98 -10.42 -0.55
N GLY A 311 26.89 -9.35 0.23
CA GLY A 311 27.20 -7.99 -0.21
C GLY A 311 25.97 -7.12 -0.51
N ASP A 312 24.77 -7.71 -0.63
CA ASP A 312 23.52 -6.94 -0.82
C ASP A 312 23.25 -6.01 0.37
N PHE A 313 23.60 -6.46 1.58
CA PHE A 313 23.50 -5.71 2.82
C PHE A 313 24.78 -5.82 3.65
N ARG A 314 25.03 -4.85 4.54
CA ARG A 314 26.17 -4.84 5.46
C ARG A 314 25.96 -5.77 6.66
N ILE A 315 25.59 -7.01 6.36
CA ILE A 315 25.25 -8.06 7.31
C ILE A 315 26.15 -9.27 7.04
N PRO A 316 26.86 -9.81 8.04
CA PRO A 316 27.65 -11.02 7.85
C PRO A 316 26.78 -12.20 7.37
N PRO A 317 27.24 -13.04 6.43
CA PRO A 317 26.44 -14.16 5.89
C PRO A 317 25.86 -15.08 6.97
N LYS A 318 26.62 -15.35 8.04
CA LYS A 318 26.14 -16.18 9.15
C LYS A 318 25.06 -15.49 9.99
N GLU A 319 25.10 -14.17 10.13
CA GLU A 319 24.02 -13.44 10.80
C GLU A 319 22.76 -13.44 9.94
N GLN A 320 22.91 -13.29 8.61
CA GLN A 320 21.81 -13.35 7.65
C GLN A 320 21.12 -14.71 7.61
N GLU A 321 21.88 -15.81 7.66
CA GLU A 321 21.34 -17.17 7.78
C GLU A 321 20.58 -17.39 9.10
N GLU A 322 20.99 -16.70 10.16
CA GLU A 322 20.50 -16.90 11.52
C GLU A 322 19.37 -15.94 11.93
N MET A 323 19.04 -14.93 11.13
CA MET A 323 17.92 -14.03 11.42
C MET A 323 16.59 -14.57 10.90
N LEU A 324 15.49 -14.15 11.53
CA LEU A 324 14.17 -14.52 11.04
C LEU A 324 13.91 -13.87 9.66
N PRO A 325 13.33 -14.62 8.69
CA PRO A 325 13.14 -14.17 7.30
C PRO A 325 12.45 -12.81 7.18
N ARG A 326 11.52 -12.52 8.09
CA ARG A 326 10.80 -11.25 8.19
C ARG A 326 11.73 -10.02 8.21
N GLN A 327 12.85 -10.08 8.94
CA GLN A 327 13.78 -8.94 9.01
C GLN A 327 14.45 -8.68 7.65
N LEU A 328 14.82 -9.74 6.94
CA LEU A 328 15.43 -9.66 5.62
C LEU A 328 14.44 -9.18 4.56
N LEU A 329 13.19 -9.68 4.61
CA LEU A 329 12.13 -9.24 3.70
C LEU A 329 11.88 -7.73 3.82
N MET A 330 11.79 -7.22 5.04
CA MET A 330 11.59 -5.79 5.27
C MET A 330 12.80 -4.95 4.80
N LEU A 331 14.04 -5.46 4.97
CA LEU A 331 15.24 -4.80 4.43
C LEU A 331 15.20 -4.69 2.90
N LYS A 332 14.88 -5.79 2.20
CA LYS A 332 14.75 -5.81 0.73
C LYS A 332 13.71 -4.81 0.25
N VAL A 333 12.54 -4.81 0.87
CA VAL A 333 11.45 -3.91 0.49
C VAL A 333 11.78 -2.44 0.80
N ALA A 334 12.47 -2.15 1.91
CA ALA A 334 12.97 -0.80 2.22
C ALA A 334 14.05 -0.34 1.23
N ALA A 335 14.97 -1.22 0.82
CA ALA A 335 15.98 -0.94 -0.20
C ALA A 335 15.33 -0.58 -1.54
N ALA A 336 14.35 -1.38 -1.98
CA ALA A 336 13.62 -1.14 -3.21
C ALA A 336 12.88 0.22 -3.18
N ALA A 337 12.26 0.58 -2.05
CA ALA A 337 11.58 1.87 -1.90
C ALA A 337 12.56 3.06 -1.93
N LEU A 338 13.73 2.93 -1.30
CA LEU A 338 14.78 3.95 -1.37
C LEU A 338 15.36 4.11 -2.78
N GLN A 339 15.54 3.00 -3.49
CA GLN A 339 15.98 3.00 -4.89
C GLN A 339 14.96 3.67 -5.81
N ASP A 340 13.68 3.33 -5.66
CA ASP A 340 12.59 3.95 -6.43
C ASP A 340 12.44 5.46 -6.14
N ALA A 341 12.73 5.90 -4.91
CA ALA A 341 12.83 7.32 -4.53
C ALA A 341 14.13 8.01 -4.96
N GLN A 342 15.09 7.28 -5.55
CA GLN A 342 16.43 7.78 -5.89
C GLN A 342 17.21 8.34 -4.68
N LEU A 343 17.06 7.71 -3.50
CA LEU A 343 17.70 8.13 -2.24
C LEU A 343 18.83 7.21 -1.76
N SER A 344 19.18 6.15 -2.50
CA SER A 344 20.15 5.14 -2.05
C SER A 344 21.53 5.69 -1.66
N ASP A 345 21.95 6.80 -2.31
CA ASP A 345 23.27 7.42 -2.10
C ASP A 345 23.21 8.75 -1.31
N GLN A 346 22.04 9.13 -0.80
CA GLN A 346 21.86 10.41 -0.10
C GLN A 346 22.17 10.33 1.40
N ASP A 347 22.44 11.49 2.01
CA ASP A 347 22.58 11.61 3.45
C ASP A 347 21.19 11.55 4.13
N LEU A 348 20.98 10.50 4.93
CA LEU A 348 19.74 10.23 5.65
C LEU A 348 19.83 10.57 7.15
N LEU A 349 20.77 11.44 7.54
CA LEU A 349 20.97 11.86 8.93
C LEU A 349 19.70 12.37 9.62
N PHE A 350 18.81 13.04 8.89
CA PHE A 350 17.53 13.58 9.41
C PHE A 350 16.30 12.78 8.96
N ALA A 351 16.50 11.58 8.40
CA ALA A 351 15.40 10.69 8.08
C ALA A 351 14.97 9.87 9.31
N GLY A 352 13.71 9.45 9.37
CA GLY A 352 13.19 8.51 10.38
C GLY A 352 12.79 7.16 9.77
N VAL A 353 12.72 6.11 10.60
CA VAL A 353 12.28 4.76 10.20
C VAL A 353 11.10 4.31 11.07
N TYR A 354 9.97 3.96 10.48
CA TYR A 354 8.75 3.56 11.19
C TYR A 354 8.19 2.28 10.60
N ILE A 355 8.28 1.17 11.33
CA ILE A 355 7.91 -0.15 10.82
C ILE A 355 6.75 -0.75 11.61
N GLY A 356 5.64 -1.02 10.94
CA GLY A 356 4.55 -1.84 11.47
C GLY A 356 4.96 -3.31 11.53
N SER A 357 5.02 -3.90 12.73
CA SER A 357 5.26 -5.33 12.88
C SER A 357 4.62 -5.88 14.15
N GLY A 358 4.11 -7.11 14.08
CA GLY A 358 3.67 -7.88 15.24
C GLY A 358 4.80 -8.75 15.83
N LEU A 359 4.45 -9.59 16.79
CA LEU A 359 5.37 -10.63 17.29
C LEU A 359 5.59 -11.70 16.21
N ASP A 360 6.85 -12.06 15.95
CA ASP A 360 7.15 -13.27 15.18
C ASP A 360 6.96 -14.51 16.05
N LEU A 361 5.94 -15.31 15.75
CA LEU A 361 5.68 -16.52 16.51
C LEU A 361 6.79 -17.56 16.34
N ASN A 362 7.61 -17.49 15.29
CA ASN A 362 8.81 -18.32 15.18
C ASN A 362 9.82 -18.06 16.31
N ALA A 363 9.83 -16.85 16.90
CA ALA A 363 10.65 -16.58 18.08
C ALA A 363 10.22 -17.42 19.30
N THR A 364 8.98 -17.92 19.33
CA THR A 364 8.51 -18.80 20.42
C THR A 364 9.05 -20.23 20.30
N ASN A 365 9.59 -20.62 19.13
CA ASN A 365 10.22 -21.93 18.92
C ASN A 365 11.40 -22.15 19.88
N PHE A 366 12.12 -21.08 20.25
CA PHE A 366 13.24 -21.17 21.20
C PHE A 366 12.79 -21.60 22.59
N SER A 367 11.67 -21.02 23.08
CA SER A 367 11.08 -21.39 24.37
C SER A 367 10.50 -22.80 24.34
N PHE A 368 9.83 -23.17 23.24
CA PHE A 368 9.33 -24.52 23.04
C PHE A 368 10.47 -25.55 23.05
N ARG A 369 11.52 -25.34 22.25
CA ARG A 369 12.72 -26.20 22.18
C ARG A 369 13.36 -26.42 23.56
N TRP A 370 13.47 -25.36 24.37
CA TRP A 370 13.98 -25.47 25.73
C TRP A 370 13.09 -26.34 26.62
N GLY A 371 11.77 -26.18 26.49
CA GLY A 371 10.76 -26.94 27.21
C GLY A 371 10.65 -28.42 26.82
N VAL A 372 11.07 -28.82 25.61
CA VAL A 372 10.93 -30.20 25.10
C VAL A 372 11.42 -31.25 26.10
N GLN A 373 12.57 -31.03 26.74
CA GLN A 373 13.13 -31.99 27.70
C GLN A 373 12.21 -32.27 28.90
N LYS A 374 11.39 -31.31 29.30
CA LYS A 374 10.41 -31.46 30.39
C LYS A 374 9.22 -32.31 29.97
N TYR A 375 8.78 -32.19 28.72
CA TYR A 375 7.55 -32.82 28.23
C TYR A 375 7.79 -34.16 27.51
N ALA A 376 8.99 -34.37 26.97
CA ALA A 376 9.29 -35.53 26.12
C ALA A 376 9.02 -36.88 26.81
N ARG A 377 9.29 -37.03 28.11
CA ARG A 377 8.98 -38.29 28.82
C ARG A 377 7.48 -38.60 28.79
N HIS A 378 6.67 -37.58 29.05
CA HIS A 378 5.21 -37.72 29.00
C HIS A 378 4.71 -38.04 27.59
N TRP A 379 5.25 -37.38 26.56
CA TRP A 379 4.90 -37.69 25.16
C TRP A 379 5.32 -39.09 24.73
N ALA A 380 6.49 -39.59 25.17
CA ALA A 380 6.90 -40.97 24.91
C ALA A 380 5.87 -41.96 25.47
N GLU A 381 5.41 -41.73 26.71
CA GLU A 381 4.38 -42.54 27.35
C GLU A 381 3.05 -42.50 26.57
N GLU A 382 2.58 -41.31 26.19
CA GLU A 382 1.33 -41.13 25.42
C GLU A 382 1.39 -41.80 24.04
N LEU A 383 2.55 -41.80 23.39
CA LEU A 383 2.80 -42.44 22.11
C LEU A 383 3.10 -43.94 22.23
N GLY A 384 3.23 -44.47 23.46
CA GLY A 384 3.57 -45.87 23.72
C GLY A 384 5.01 -46.23 23.33
N LEU A 385 5.92 -45.25 23.27
CA LEU A 385 7.33 -45.44 22.94
C LEU A 385 8.10 -45.97 24.16
N GLN A 386 8.61 -47.20 24.06
CA GLN A 386 9.50 -47.77 25.07
C GLN A 386 10.96 -47.47 24.69
N LEU A 387 11.45 -46.33 25.17
CA LEU A 387 12.80 -45.84 24.88
C LEU A 387 13.72 -46.06 26.09
N ASP A 388 14.90 -46.63 25.87
CA ASP A 388 15.98 -46.57 26.86
C ASP A 388 16.53 -45.14 27.00
N GLU A 389 17.38 -44.86 27.99
CA GLU A 389 17.89 -43.50 28.24
C GLU A 389 18.71 -42.92 27.06
N LYS A 390 19.39 -43.76 26.28
CA LYS A 390 20.17 -43.32 25.12
C LYS A 390 19.23 -42.98 23.95
N GLN A 391 18.26 -43.86 23.69
CA GLN A 391 17.22 -43.65 22.69
C GLN A 391 16.37 -42.43 23.02
N PHE A 392 16.00 -42.27 24.29
CA PHE A 392 15.25 -41.11 24.78
C PHE A 392 16.03 -39.81 24.57
N SER A 393 17.31 -39.79 24.92
CA SER A 393 18.17 -38.61 24.71
C SER A 393 18.31 -38.26 23.23
N ALA A 394 18.52 -39.26 22.36
CA ALA A 394 18.58 -39.06 20.91
C ALA A 394 17.26 -38.52 20.34
N TRP A 395 16.13 -39.07 20.79
CA TRP A 395 14.81 -38.63 20.39
C TRP A 395 14.51 -37.19 20.85
N VAL A 396 14.91 -36.81 22.06
CA VAL A 396 14.79 -35.43 22.55
C VAL A 396 15.60 -34.46 21.69
N GLU A 397 16.82 -34.81 21.29
CA GLU A 397 17.62 -33.98 20.39
C GLU A 397 16.99 -33.88 18.99
N GLU A 398 16.45 -34.97 18.45
CA GLU A 398 15.70 -34.94 17.18
C GLU A 398 14.46 -34.04 17.25
N LEU A 399 13.66 -34.14 18.32
CA LEU A 399 12.51 -33.26 18.56
C LEU A 399 12.93 -31.79 18.66
N ARG A 400 14.07 -31.52 19.32
CA ARG A 400 14.63 -30.18 19.45
C ARG A 400 15.07 -29.63 18.09
N GLU A 401 15.80 -30.41 17.28
CA GLU A 401 16.21 -30.01 15.93
C GLU A 401 15.00 -29.75 15.02
N THR A 402 13.98 -30.61 15.11
CA THR A 402 12.73 -30.44 14.34
C THR A 402 11.97 -29.17 14.74
N ALA A 403 11.99 -28.80 16.02
CA ALA A 403 11.39 -27.55 16.51
C ALA A 403 12.11 -26.28 16.01
N GLY A 404 13.33 -26.42 15.49
CA GLY A 404 14.15 -25.34 14.96
C GLY A 404 15.53 -25.24 15.62
N PRO A 405 16.43 -24.42 15.08
CA PRO A 405 17.81 -24.34 15.54
C PRO A 405 17.95 -23.75 16.95
N PRO A 406 19.04 -24.07 17.68
CA PRO A 406 19.29 -23.51 19.00
C PRO A 406 19.52 -22.00 18.95
N LEU A 407 19.16 -21.30 20.02
CA LEU A 407 19.37 -19.86 20.14
C LEU A 407 20.88 -19.53 20.21
N THR A 408 21.36 -18.72 19.29
CA THR A 408 22.71 -18.14 19.24
C THR A 408 22.66 -16.63 19.53
N ALA A 409 23.81 -15.97 19.62
CA ALA A 409 23.86 -14.50 19.72
C ALA A 409 23.19 -13.82 18.51
N ASN A 410 23.47 -14.28 17.29
CA ASN A 410 22.84 -13.72 16.09
C ASN A 410 21.34 -14.01 16.03
N ARG A 411 20.89 -15.23 16.32
CA ARG A 411 19.44 -15.56 16.40
C ARG A 411 18.72 -14.72 17.45
N THR A 412 19.37 -14.42 18.57
CA THR A 412 18.80 -13.52 19.58
C THR A 412 18.52 -12.15 18.98
N MET A 413 19.47 -11.56 18.25
CA MET A 413 19.26 -10.27 17.58
C MET A 413 18.30 -10.36 16.39
N GLY A 414 18.37 -11.44 15.64
CA GLY A 414 17.54 -11.73 14.47
C GLY A 414 16.09 -12.10 14.79
N ALA A 415 15.74 -12.26 16.08
CA ALA A 415 14.38 -12.54 16.54
C ALA A 415 13.76 -11.38 17.34
N LEU A 416 14.51 -10.32 17.67
CA LEU A 416 13.98 -9.15 18.37
C LEU A 416 13.13 -8.29 17.42
N GLY A 417 11.83 -8.17 17.70
CA GLY A 417 10.91 -7.40 16.87
C GLY A 417 11.24 -5.90 16.75
N SER A 418 11.80 -5.29 17.81
CA SER A 418 12.22 -3.89 17.78
C SER A 418 13.42 -3.63 16.87
N VAL A 419 14.19 -4.66 16.52
CA VAL A 419 15.42 -4.53 15.72
C VAL A 419 15.11 -4.37 14.23
N VAL A 420 13.90 -4.70 13.76
CA VAL A 420 13.52 -4.56 12.34
C VAL A 420 13.76 -3.13 11.85
N ALA A 421 13.24 -2.12 12.57
CA ALA A 421 13.44 -0.72 12.24
C ALA A 421 14.90 -0.27 12.39
N SER A 422 15.57 -0.66 13.48
CA SER A 422 16.97 -0.30 13.72
C SER A 422 17.93 -0.90 12.70
N ARG A 423 17.64 -2.10 12.20
CA ARG A 423 18.46 -2.76 11.17
C ARG A 423 18.40 -1.99 9.86
N ILE A 424 17.21 -1.54 9.45
CA ILE A 424 17.04 -0.62 8.31
C ILE A 424 17.82 0.67 8.56
N ALA A 425 17.66 1.27 9.75
CA ALA A 425 18.36 2.50 10.08
C ALA A 425 19.89 2.36 10.00
N LYS A 426 20.47 1.27 10.52
CA LYS A 426 21.91 1.00 10.40
C LYS A 426 22.33 0.64 8.98
N GLU A 427 21.51 -0.09 8.24
CA GLU A 427 21.82 -0.47 6.85
C GLU A 427 21.85 0.73 5.91
N PHE A 428 20.99 1.73 6.14
CA PHE A 428 20.92 2.93 5.29
C PHE A 428 21.47 4.19 5.97
N ARG A 429 22.14 4.05 7.13
CA ARG A 429 22.74 5.16 7.91
C ARG A 429 21.73 6.28 8.21
N VAL A 430 20.55 5.90 8.65
CA VAL A 430 19.48 6.83 9.05
C VAL A 430 19.74 7.33 10.46
N GLY A 431 19.77 8.65 10.64
CA GLY A 431 20.17 9.28 11.92
C GLY A 431 19.02 9.69 12.84
N GLY A 432 17.81 9.85 12.31
CA GLY A 432 16.61 10.16 13.08
C GLY A 432 16.04 8.96 13.84
N PRO A 433 14.84 9.06 14.41
CA PRO A 433 14.26 7.99 15.21
C PRO A 433 13.97 6.74 14.37
N SER A 434 14.14 5.55 14.98
CA SER A 434 13.68 4.28 14.40
C SER A 434 12.75 3.56 15.37
N PHE A 435 11.52 3.24 14.94
CA PHE A 435 10.51 2.58 15.77
C PHE A 435 9.88 1.39 15.06
N THR A 436 9.69 0.30 15.80
CA THR A 436 8.72 -0.74 15.45
C THR A 436 7.41 -0.43 16.20
N LEU A 437 6.30 -0.39 15.47
CA LEU A 437 4.96 -0.12 16.00
C LEU A 437 4.08 -1.36 15.85
N SER A 438 3.25 -1.59 16.86
CA SER A 438 2.29 -2.69 16.89
C SER A 438 0.91 -2.15 17.28
N GLY A 439 -0.09 -2.45 16.46
CA GLY A 439 -1.50 -2.10 16.62
C GLY A 439 -2.35 -3.05 15.78
N GLU A 440 -2.08 -4.35 15.93
CA GLU A 440 -2.66 -5.44 15.13
C GLU A 440 -2.61 -5.14 13.61
N GLU A 441 -3.66 -5.42 12.85
CA GLU A 441 -3.71 -5.20 11.40
C GLU A 441 -3.48 -3.74 10.98
N ASN A 442 -3.67 -2.78 11.91
CA ASN A 442 -3.45 -1.35 11.68
C ASN A 442 -2.00 -0.90 11.90
N SER A 443 -1.07 -1.78 12.28
CA SER A 443 0.32 -1.40 12.62
C SER A 443 1.01 -0.59 11.51
N GLY A 444 0.82 -0.96 10.23
CA GLY A 444 1.38 -0.21 9.10
C GLY A 444 0.83 1.20 8.94
N LEU A 445 -0.48 1.40 9.13
CA LEU A 445 -1.09 2.73 9.09
C LEU A 445 -0.78 3.57 10.33
N ARG A 446 -0.55 2.93 11.48
CA ARG A 446 -0.02 3.61 12.68
C ARG A 446 1.41 4.08 12.50
N ALA A 447 2.26 3.26 11.88
CA ALA A 447 3.62 3.68 11.51
C ALA A 447 3.59 4.88 10.55
N LEU A 448 2.66 4.88 9.59
CA LEU A 448 2.42 5.99 8.68
C LEU A 448 2.00 7.28 9.42
N GLU A 449 1.03 7.20 10.32
CA GLU A 449 0.55 8.33 11.13
C GLU A 449 1.68 8.99 11.93
N VAL A 450 2.47 8.20 12.65
CA VAL A 450 3.59 8.71 13.45
C VAL A 450 4.67 9.36 12.57
N ALA A 451 4.94 8.79 11.39
CA ALA A 451 5.88 9.36 10.44
C ALA A 451 5.39 10.70 9.85
N ILE A 452 4.11 10.79 9.49
CA ILE A 452 3.49 12.03 8.98
C ILE A 452 3.59 13.14 10.03
N HIS A 453 3.23 12.86 11.28
CA HIS A 453 3.35 13.84 12.35
C HIS A 453 4.80 14.27 12.57
N SER A 454 5.76 13.34 12.52
CA SER A 454 7.18 13.67 12.66
C SER A 454 7.69 14.58 11.52
N LEU A 455 7.21 14.37 10.28
CA LEU A 455 7.50 15.23 9.14
C LEU A 455 6.87 16.62 9.27
N GLN A 456 5.61 16.70 9.69
CA GLN A 456 4.86 17.94 9.86
C GLN A 456 5.37 18.79 11.03
N GLU A 457 5.84 18.14 12.10
CA GLU A 457 6.50 18.80 13.23
C GLU A 457 7.92 19.30 12.88
N GLY A 458 8.50 18.81 11.78
CA GLY A 458 9.85 19.17 11.33
C GLY A 458 10.96 18.49 12.12
N SER A 459 10.66 17.43 12.89
CA SER A 459 11.67 16.65 13.62
C SER A 459 12.50 15.76 12.70
N ILE A 460 11.95 15.45 11.51
CA ILE A 460 12.61 14.75 10.41
C ILE A 460 12.29 15.45 9.08
N ASN A 461 13.08 15.17 8.04
CA ASN A 461 12.81 15.66 6.68
C ASN A 461 12.31 14.56 5.74
N ARG A 462 12.68 13.30 5.97
CA ARG A 462 12.26 12.13 5.18
C ARG A 462 11.80 11.03 6.14
N ALA A 463 10.85 10.19 5.72
CA ALA A 463 10.48 9.02 6.50
C ALA A 463 10.47 7.76 5.62
N ILE A 464 11.09 6.70 6.14
CA ILE A 464 10.95 5.33 5.64
C ILE A 464 9.85 4.69 6.47
N VAL A 465 8.70 4.43 5.86
CA VAL A 465 7.58 3.77 6.52
C VAL A 465 7.39 2.40 5.90
N GLY A 466 7.29 1.36 6.72
CA GLY A 466 7.09 0.01 6.22
C GLY A 466 6.23 -0.84 7.13
N ALA A 467 5.84 -2.02 6.65
CA ALA A 467 5.21 -3.05 7.46
C ALA A 467 5.49 -4.42 6.87
N VAL A 468 5.59 -5.44 7.72
CA VAL A 468 5.90 -6.81 7.32
C VAL A 468 5.18 -7.83 8.17
N ASP A 469 4.59 -8.83 7.52
CA ASP A 469 4.03 -10.01 8.18
C ASP A 469 4.24 -11.30 7.38
N LEU A 470 4.52 -12.38 8.11
CA LEU A 470 4.54 -13.75 7.60
C LEU A 470 3.43 -14.51 8.31
N ALA A 471 2.19 -14.13 8.00
CA ALA A 471 0.98 -14.55 8.71
C ALA A 471 0.55 -16.00 8.44
N GLY A 472 1.29 -16.76 7.63
CA GLY A 472 1.05 -18.18 7.35
C GLY A 472 1.47 -19.14 8.46
N ASP A 473 2.14 -18.65 9.51
CA ASP A 473 2.49 -19.45 10.69
C ASP A 473 1.25 -20.10 11.30
N LEU A 474 1.34 -21.40 11.56
CA LEU A 474 0.25 -22.23 12.12
C LEU A 474 -0.43 -21.58 13.33
N ARG A 475 0.36 -21.07 14.29
CA ARG A 475 -0.19 -20.48 15.52
C ARG A 475 -0.92 -19.19 15.21
N SER A 476 -0.37 -18.37 14.31
CA SER A 476 -1.01 -17.12 13.88
C SER A 476 -2.34 -17.41 13.20
N VAL A 477 -2.35 -18.34 12.23
CA VAL A 477 -3.56 -18.72 11.48
C VAL A 477 -4.65 -19.27 12.40
N ILE A 478 -4.32 -20.18 13.30
CA ILE A 478 -5.30 -20.77 14.24
C ILE A 478 -5.81 -19.71 15.21
N SER A 479 -4.93 -18.95 15.86
CA SER A 479 -5.33 -17.92 16.82
C SER A 479 -6.22 -16.87 16.17
N ARG A 480 -5.90 -16.48 14.93
CA ARG A 480 -6.71 -15.54 14.16
C ARG A 480 -8.05 -16.14 13.77
N HIS A 481 -8.08 -17.37 13.24
CA HIS A 481 -9.33 -18.01 12.80
C HIS A 481 -10.39 -18.10 13.91
N LEU A 482 -9.97 -18.27 15.16
CA LEU A 482 -10.87 -18.28 16.33
C LEU A 482 -11.53 -16.93 16.62
N VAL A 483 -10.98 -15.85 16.09
CA VAL A 483 -11.40 -14.46 16.34
C VAL A 483 -11.99 -13.87 15.06
N THR A 484 -11.18 -13.75 14.01
CA THR A 484 -11.60 -13.35 12.66
C THR A 484 -11.46 -14.54 11.69
N PRO A 485 -12.57 -15.18 11.28
CA PRO A 485 -12.49 -16.42 10.51
C PRO A 485 -11.86 -16.21 9.13
N PHE A 486 -11.14 -17.24 8.69
CA PHE A 486 -10.72 -17.42 7.31
C PHE A 486 -11.81 -18.19 6.54
N SER A 487 -11.87 -18.00 5.23
CA SER A 487 -12.86 -18.66 4.36
C SER A 487 -12.76 -20.19 4.47
N ALA A 488 -13.91 -20.84 4.65
CA ALA A 488 -14.01 -22.30 4.65
C ALA A 488 -13.88 -22.90 3.25
N HIS A 489 -14.20 -22.13 2.20
CA HIS A 489 -14.09 -22.52 0.79
C HIS A 489 -12.72 -22.23 0.18
N GLY A 490 -11.88 -21.42 0.85
CA GLY A 490 -10.55 -21.05 0.36
C GLY A 490 -10.59 -19.99 -0.75
N SER A 491 -11.54 -19.06 -0.68
CA SER A 491 -11.66 -17.89 -1.56
C SER A 491 -12.04 -16.63 -0.76
N GLY A 492 -11.39 -15.50 -1.04
CA GLY A 492 -11.70 -14.22 -0.40
C GLY A 492 -12.70 -13.42 -1.23
N CYS A 493 -13.94 -13.29 -0.75
CA CYS A 493 -15.04 -12.63 -1.47
C CYS A 493 -15.63 -11.48 -0.65
N PRO A 494 -14.88 -10.39 -0.40
CA PRO A 494 -15.38 -9.29 0.42
C PRO A 494 -16.60 -8.61 -0.23
N PHE A 495 -17.52 -8.17 0.62
CA PHE A 495 -18.76 -7.49 0.23
C PHE A 495 -19.72 -8.29 -0.66
N THR A 496 -19.60 -9.61 -0.74
CA THR A 496 -20.59 -10.48 -1.42
C THR A 496 -21.50 -11.19 -0.40
N LYS A 497 -22.53 -11.90 -0.87
CA LYS A 497 -23.39 -12.72 0.02
C LYS A 497 -22.67 -13.99 0.49
N GLU A 498 -21.68 -14.43 -0.27
CA GLU A 498 -20.85 -15.61 -0.07
C GLU A 498 -19.63 -15.31 0.84
N SER A 499 -19.49 -14.06 1.29
CA SER A 499 -18.46 -13.62 2.24
C SER A 499 -18.56 -14.44 3.53
N GLU A 500 -17.46 -15.08 3.94
CA GLU A 500 -17.40 -15.96 5.13
C GLU A 500 -16.06 -15.88 5.89
N GLY A 501 -15.09 -15.17 5.33
CA GLY A 501 -13.77 -14.95 5.90
C GLY A 501 -12.76 -14.48 4.86
N SER A 502 -11.56 -14.17 5.32
CA SER A 502 -10.43 -13.77 4.45
C SER A 502 -9.67 -14.98 3.90
N LEU A 503 -8.75 -14.72 2.96
CA LEU A 503 -7.62 -15.61 2.65
C LEU A 503 -6.42 -15.23 3.52
N ILE A 504 -5.49 -16.17 3.71
CA ILE A 504 -4.20 -15.87 4.32
C ILE A 504 -3.35 -15.10 3.31
N GLY A 505 -2.63 -14.07 3.77
CA GLY A 505 -1.66 -13.35 2.95
C GLY A 505 -0.37 -13.15 3.74
N GLU A 506 0.75 -13.03 3.03
CA GLU A 506 2.04 -12.69 3.60
C GLU A 506 2.72 -11.63 2.75
N GLY A 507 3.60 -10.83 3.35
CA GLY A 507 4.40 -9.89 2.61
C GLY A 507 4.86 -8.68 3.41
N ALA A 508 5.44 -7.73 2.67
CA ALA A 508 5.88 -6.46 3.17
C ALA A 508 5.64 -5.35 2.15
N ALA A 509 5.45 -4.14 2.66
CA ALA A 509 5.43 -2.91 1.88
C ALA A 509 6.28 -1.84 2.57
N ALA A 510 6.90 -0.96 1.78
CA ALA A 510 7.55 0.25 2.24
C ALA A 510 7.20 1.44 1.34
N VAL A 511 7.10 2.62 1.94
CA VAL A 511 6.93 3.90 1.27
C VAL A 511 7.93 4.91 1.80
N ILE A 512 8.43 5.76 0.91
CA ILE A 512 9.28 6.90 1.24
C ILE A 512 8.42 8.17 1.22
N LEU A 513 8.47 8.92 2.31
CA LEU A 513 7.64 10.08 2.53
C LEU A 513 8.45 11.36 2.66
N LYS A 514 7.89 12.43 2.11
CA LYS A 514 8.40 13.80 2.19
C LYS A 514 7.25 14.76 2.39
N ARG A 515 7.50 15.90 3.03
CA ARG A 515 6.57 17.04 2.88
C ARG A 515 6.41 17.35 1.39
N LEU A 516 5.18 17.67 0.96
CA LEU A 516 4.88 17.88 -0.45
C LEU A 516 5.74 18.98 -1.07
N GLU A 517 5.98 20.07 -0.34
CA GLU A 517 6.82 21.16 -0.84
C GLU A 517 8.29 20.75 -0.97
N ASP A 518 8.84 20.01 0.00
CA ASP A 518 10.18 19.42 -0.10
C ASP A 518 10.30 18.49 -1.31
N ALA A 519 9.26 17.70 -1.61
CA ALA A 519 9.26 16.80 -2.75
C ALA A 519 9.25 17.55 -4.08
N ARG A 520 8.44 18.61 -4.17
CA ARG A 520 8.39 19.50 -5.34
C ARG A 520 9.71 20.23 -5.55
N GLN A 521 10.31 20.72 -4.48
CA GLN A 521 11.59 21.42 -4.52
C GLN A 521 12.71 20.51 -5.02
N ASP A 522 12.75 19.26 -4.57
CA ASP A 522 13.78 18.30 -4.96
C ASP A 522 13.49 17.64 -6.33
N GLY A 523 12.30 17.88 -6.90
CA GLY A 523 11.92 17.37 -8.22
C GLY A 523 11.56 15.89 -8.23
N ASP A 524 11.13 15.34 -7.09
CA ASP A 524 10.85 13.91 -6.97
C ASP A 524 9.67 13.46 -7.83
N LYS A 525 9.67 12.16 -8.14
CA LYS A 525 8.47 11.46 -8.55
C LYS A 525 7.49 11.46 -7.37
N ILE A 526 6.23 11.82 -7.61
CA ILE A 526 5.16 11.78 -6.61
C ILE A 526 4.10 10.80 -7.09
N TYR A 527 3.93 9.69 -6.37
CA TYR A 527 2.90 8.68 -6.67
C TYR A 527 1.50 9.19 -6.30
N ALA A 528 1.39 9.70 -5.08
CA ALA A 528 0.16 10.26 -4.52
C ALA A 528 0.51 11.23 -3.39
N VAL A 529 -0.47 12.06 -3.03
CA VAL A 529 -0.37 12.98 -1.90
C VAL A 529 -1.29 12.48 -0.79
N ILE A 530 -0.74 12.27 0.41
CA ILE A 530 -1.50 12.00 1.62
C ILE A 530 -1.98 13.35 2.14
N ASN A 531 -3.29 13.57 2.05
CA ASN A 531 -3.91 14.86 2.38
C ASN A 531 -4.57 14.86 3.76
N GLY A 532 -4.92 13.69 4.29
CA GLY A 532 -5.45 13.58 5.65
C GLY A 532 -5.36 12.16 6.20
N ILE A 533 -5.19 12.05 7.51
CA ILE A 533 -5.16 10.78 8.24
C ILE A 533 -6.00 10.87 9.51
N GLY A 534 -6.65 9.77 9.88
CA GLY A 534 -7.47 9.73 11.09
C GLY A 534 -7.60 8.34 11.64
N THR A 535 -7.32 8.19 12.93
CA THR A 535 -7.50 6.93 13.65
C THR A 535 -8.37 7.11 14.88
N ALA A 536 -9.18 6.10 15.15
CA ALA A 536 -9.97 6.00 16.37
C ALA A 536 -9.88 4.56 16.90
N THR A 537 -9.89 4.43 18.22
CA THR A 537 -9.95 3.14 18.91
C THR A 537 -11.08 3.21 19.92
N GLY A 538 -11.87 2.15 19.99
CA GLY A 538 -12.95 2.01 20.96
C GLY A 538 -13.80 0.79 20.67
N GLY A 539 -14.63 0.43 21.64
CA GLY A 539 -15.48 -0.75 21.55
C GLY A 539 -15.61 -1.44 22.90
N GLN A 540 -16.44 -2.47 22.94
CA GLN A 540 -16.55 -3.34 24.11
C GLN A 540 -15.28 -4.21 24.23
N ILE A 541 -14.82 -4.45 25.46
CA ILE A 541 -13.60 -5.21 25.76
C ILE A 541 -13.61 -6.60 25.10
N ASP A 542 -14.78 -7.22 25.01
CA ASP A 542 -14.97 -8.58 24.46
C ASP A 542 -15.37 -8.58 22.97
N SER A 543 -15.37 -7.41 22.29
CA SER A 543 -15.72 -7.29 20.88
C SER A 543 -14.52 -6.95 20.02
N ILE A 544 -14.26 -7.81 19.04
CA ILE A 544 -13.24 -7.63 18.01
C ILE A 544 -13.71 -6.78 16.82
N THR A 545 -15.01 -6.55 16.74
CA THR A 545 -15.59 -5.65 15.73
C THR A 545 -15.63 -4.25 16.33
N PRO A 546 -15.07 -3.24 15.64
CA PRO A 546 -15.15 -1.86 16.10
C PRO A 546 -16.61 -1.37 16.11
N GLU A 547 -16.93 -0.47 17.03
CA GLU A 547 -18.25 0.17 17.03
C GLU A 547 -18.40 1.13 15.83
N GLN A 548 -19.62 1.27 15.30
CA GLN A 548 -19.90 2.16 14.18
C GLN A 548 -19.45 3.61 14.41
N GLN A 549 -19.53 4.09 15.65
CA GLN A 549 -19.08 5.42 16.02
C GLN A 549 -17.56 5.58 15.93
N VAL A 550 -16.79 4.52 16.22
CA VAL A 550 -15.32 4.51 16.14
C VAL A 550 -14.90 4.60 14.68
N TYR A 551 -15.47 3.72 13.84
CA TYR A 551 -15.23 3.76 12.40
C TYR A 551 -15.65 5.12 11.78
N SER A 552 -16.82 5.65 12.16
CA SER A 552 -17.28 6.97 11.69
C SER A 552 -16.34 8.10 12.13
N LYS A 553 -15.80 8.01 13.35
CA LYS A 553 -14.89 9.02 13.90
C LYS A 553 -13.55 9.02 13.17
N SER A 554 -12.96 7.87 12.87
CA SER A 554 -11.69 7.82 12.13
C SER A 554 -11.82 8.40 10.72
N VAL A 555 -12.89 8.08 9.99
CA VAL A 555 -13.18 8.69 8.67
C VAL A 555 -13.33 10.21 8.77
N LYS A 556 -14.10 10.70 9.75
CA LYS A 556 -14.30 12.13 9.97
C LYS A 556 -13.01 12.84 10.34
N LEU A 557 -12.17 12.24 11.18
CA LEU A 557 -10.85 12.79 11.53
C LEU A 557 -9.96 12.89 10.30
N ALA A 558 -9.90 11.85 9.45
CA ALA A 558 -9.11 11.89 8.22
C ALA A 558 -9.56 13.00 7.27
N CYS A 559 -10.87 13.18 7.11
CA CYS A 559 -11.42 14.26 6.27
C CYS A 559 -11.22 15.65 6.89
N GLN A 560 -11.34 15.77 8.22
CA GLN A 560 -11.11 17.03 8.94
C GLN A 560 -9.64 17.45 8.90
N ASP A 561 -8.73 16.48 9.07
CA ASP A 561 -7.28 16.69 9.01
C ASP A 561 -6.88 17.28 7.64
N GLY A 562 -7.43 16.75 6.54
CA GLY A 562 -7.18 17.26 5.19
C GLY A 562 -8.10 18.39 4.71
N ASN A 563 -9.07 18.84 5.52
CA ASN A 563 -10.15 19.74 5.10
C ASN A 563 -10.84 19.29 3.79
N ILE A 564 -11.12 17.99 3.71
CA ILE A 564 -11.73 17.32 2.55
C ILE A 564 -13.24 17.17 2.77
N ASN A 565 -14.03 17.49 1.75
CA ASN A 565 -15.43 17.05 1.70
C ASN A 565 -15.47 15.55 1.38
N PRO A 566 -15.99 14.69 2.28
CA PRO A 566 -16.03 13.23 2.06
C PRO A 566 -16.70 12.82 0.74
N GLU A 567 -17.63 13.63 0.23
CA GLU A 567 -18.40 13.33 -0.99
C GLU A 567 -17.56 13.43 -2.26
N THR A 568 -16.42 14.12 -2.21
CA THR A 568 -15.46 14.21 -3.32
C THR A 568 -14.59 12.96 -3.45
N ILE A 569 -14.64 12.05 -2.47
CA ILE A 569 -13.96 10.75 -2.56
C ILE A 569 -14.71 9.89 -3.56
N SER A 570 -14.00 9.40 -4.58
CA SER A 570 -14.58 8.62 -5.68
C SER A 570 -14.06 7.18 -5.75
N TYR A 571 -13.07 6.81 -4.92
CA TYR A 571 -12.63 5.43 -4.73
C TYR A 571 -12.44 5.10 -3.24
N LEU A 572 -12.94 3.94 -2.83
CA LEU A 572 -12.82 3.38 -1.49
C LEU A 572 -12.00 2.11 -1.60
N GLU A 573 -10.75 2.18 -1.13
CA GLU A 573 -9.94 1.02 -0.81
C GLU A 573 -10.31 0.61 0.62
N ALA A 574 -11.40 -0.15 0.70
CA ALA A 574 -12.00 -0.59 1.95
C ALA A 574 -11.13 -1.66 2.63
N ASP A 575 -11.32 -1.88 3.93
CA ASP A 575 -10.64 -2.98 4.62
C ASP A 575 -11.02 -4.30 3.95
N GLY A 576 -12.31 -4.50 3.67
CA GLY A 576 -12.81 -5.63 2.89
C GLY A 576 -12.27 -6.96 3.41
N SER A 577 -12.45 -7.18 4.71
CA SER A 577 -11.99 -8.37 5.43
C SER A 577 -12.57 -9.67 4.88
N GLY A 578 -13.73 -9.64 4.22
CA GLY A 578 -14.49 -10.85 3.92
C GLY A 578 -15.20 -11.43 5.15
N VAL A 579 -15.16 -10.75 6.30
CA VAL A 579 -15.91 -11.12 7.50
C VAL A 579 -17.25 -10.38 7.45
N PRO A 580 -18.41 -11.07 7.37
CA PRO A 580 -19.70 -10.43 7.09
C PRO A 580 -20.08 -9.27 8.02
N VAL A 581 -19.75 -9.38 9.30
CA VAL A 581 -20.08 -8.35 10.30
C VAL A 581 -19.25 -7.07 10.07
N ILE A 582 -17.96 -7.23 9.76
CA ILE A 582 -17.05 -6.10 9.50
C ILE A 582 -17.36 -5.48 8.14
N ASP A 583 -17.54 -6.29 7.09
CA ASP A 583 -17.88 -5.83 5.74
C ASP A 583 -19.21 -5.05 5.74
N LYS A 584 -20.22 -5.52 6.49
CA LYS A 584 -21.51 -4.82 6.63
C LYS A 584 -21.36 -3.49 7.37
N LEU A 585 -20.59 -3.49 8.47
CA LEU A 585 -20.31 -2.28 9.23
C LEU A 585 -19.64 -1.22 8.34
N GLU A 586 -18.63 -1.62 7.58
CA GLU A 586 -17.88 -0.77 6.66
C GLU A 586 -18.80 -0.17 5.58
N ALA A 587 -19.57 -1.01 4.90
CA ALA A 587 -20.52 -0.60 3.87
C ALA A 587 -21.52 0.44 4.38
N GLN A 588 -22.17 0.16 5.51
CA GLN A 588 -23.18 1.06 6.10
C GLN A 588 -22.56 2.39 6.55
N THR A 589 -21.37 2.35 7.14
CA THR A 589 -20.73 3.55 7.69
C THR A 589 -20.19 4.45 6.58
N LEU A 590 -19.42 3.88 5.64
CA LEU A 590 -18.89 4.64 4.51
C LEU A 590 -20.02 5.17 3.63
N GLY A 591 -21.04 4.35 3.36
CA GLY A 591 -22.22 4.79 2.62
C GLY A 591 -22.95 5.97 3.25
N SER A 592 -23.08 5.99 4.59
CA SER A 592 -23.72 7.10 5.31
C SER A 592 -22.92 8.42 5.28
N ILE A 593 -21.59 8.34 5.20
CA ILE A 593 -20.71 9.52 5.23
C ILE A 593 -20.44 10.05 3.83
N ILE A 594 -20.13 9.15 2.89
CA ILE A 594 -19.67 9.47 1.53
C ILE A 594 -20.84 9.58 0.54
N GLY A 595 -21.97 8.96 0.87
CA GLY A 595 -23.25 9.06 0.15
C GLY A 595 -24.29 9.92 0.87
N SER A 596 -23.85 10.92 1.65
CA SER A 596 -24.74 11.69 2.54
C SER A 596 -25.68 12.65 1.78
N THR A 597 -25.23 13.17 0.64
CA THR A 597 -25.99 14.01 -0.30
C THR A 597 -26.19 13.32 -1.64
N GLU A 598 -27.15 13.84 -2.43
CA GLU A 598 -27.32 13.43 -3.82
C GLU A 598 -26.06 13.78 -4.63
N ASN A 599 -25.44 12.77 -5.22
CA ASN A 599 -24.25 12.95 -6.05
C ASN A 599 -24.43 12.25 -7.39
N ARG A 600 -24.18 12.98 -8.47
CA ARG A 600 -24.26 12.46 -9.85
C ARG A 600 -23.19 11.39 -10.11
N SER A 601 -22.02 11.51 -9.48
CA SER A 601 -20.91 10.57 -9.63
C SER A 601 -21.02 9.39 -8.67
N SER A 602 -20.84 8.18 -9.20
CA SER A 602 -20.72 7.00 -8.33
C SER A 602 -19.42 6.98 -7.55
N CYS A 603 -19.40 6.25 -6.45
CA CYS A 603 -18.19 5.93 -5.69
C CYS A 603 -17.78 4.49 -5.98
N LYS A 604 -16.49 4.27 -6.24
CA LYS A 604 -15.95 2.95 -6.58
C LYS A 604 -15.44 2.25 -5.34
N ILE A 605 -15.58 0.93 -5.27
CA ILE A 605 -15.16 0.12 -4.10
C ILE A 605 -14.16 -0.95 -4.54
N GLY A 606 -13.11 -1.13 -3.77
CA GLY A 606 -12.15 -2.21 -3.89
C GLY A 606 -11.62 -2.67 -2.53
N SER A 607 -10.88 -3.78 -2.53
CA SER A 607 -10.07 -4.23 -1.41
C SER A 607 -8.90 -5.07 -1.94
N VAL A 608 -7.68 -4.75 -1.50
CA VAL A 608 -6.46 -5.49 -1.82
C VAL A 608 -6.46 -6.90 -1.24
N LYS A 609 -7.24 -7.16 -0.18
CA LYS A 609 -7.31 -8.48 0.45
C LYS A 609 -7.92 -9.54 -0.48
N ALA A 610 -8.75 -9.12 -1.45
CA ALA A 610 -9.23 -9.99 -2.51
C ALA A 610 -8.13 -10.37 -3.51
N ASP A 611 -7.07 -9.56 -3.65
CA ASP A 611 -5.96 -9.78 -4.57
C ASP A 611 -4.85 -10.63 -3.97
N ILE A 612 -4.50 -10.38 -2.70
CA ILE A 612 -3.29 -10.93 -2.04
C ILE A 612 -3.56 -11.65 -0.71
N GLY A 613 -4.82 -11.73 -0.27
CA GLY A 613 -5.17 -12.21 1.07
C GLY A 613 -4.92 -11.18 2.18
N ALA A 614 -5.28 -11.54 3.40
CA ALA A 614 -5.12 -10.67 4.57
C ALA A 614 -3.72 -10.78 5.15
N SER A 615 -2.80 -9.93 4.68
CA SER A 615 -1.38 -9.86 5.04
C SER A 615 -1.10 -9.28 6.44
N GLY A 616 -1.93 -9.63 7.43
CA GLY A 616 -1.82 -9.22 8.82
C GLY A 616 -1.51 -7.74 9.00
N VAL A 617 -0.44 -7.43 9.72
CA VAL A 617 -0.01 -6.06 10.05
C VAL A 617 0.42 -5.21 8.84
N ALA A 618 0.68 -5.85 7.69
CA ALA A 618 1.03 -5.19 6.44
C ALA A 618 -0.17 -4.82 5.56
N SER A 619 -1.39 -5.29 5.91
CA SER A 619 -2.61 -5.11 5.09
C SER A 619 -2.89 -3.64 4.77
N GLY A 620 -2.81 -2.76 5.77
CA GLY A 620 -3.09 -1.33 5.57
C GLY A 620 -2.10 -0.63 4.63
N LEU A 621 -0.81 -1.00 4.66
CA LEU A 621 0.17 -0.46 3.71
C LEU A 621 0.03 -1.10 2.32
N ALA A 622 -0.38 -2.36 2.21
CA ALA A 622 -0.72 -2.95 0.92
C ALA A 622 -1.85 -2.17 0.22
N SER A 623 -2.90 -1.82 0.96
CA SER A 623 -4.00 -0.96 0.49
C SER A 623 -3.51 0.44 0.11
N LEU A 624 -2.61 1.04 0.90
CA LEU A 624 -1.99 2.33 0.59
C LEU A 624 -1.21 2.29 -0.74
N VAL A 625 -0.35 1.29 -0.93
CA VAL A 625 0.46 1.12 -2.14
C VAL A 625 -0.43 0.87 -3.36
N LYS A 626 -1.41 -0.04 -3.26
CA LYS A 626 -2.41 -0.27 -4.33
C LYS A 626 -3.09 1.04 -4.72
N THR A 627 -3.54 1.82 -3.75
CA THR A 627 -4.26 3.09 -3.99
C THR A 627 -3.35 4.15 -4.62
N ALA A 628 -2.10 4.25 -4.18
CA ALA A 628 -1.11 5.14 -4.78
C ALA A 628 -0.83 4.77 -6.25
N LEU A 629 -0.75 3.48 -6.57
CA LEU A 629 -0.64 2.98 -7.95
C LEU A 629 -1.90 3.29 -8.78
N CYS A 630 -3.09 3.17 -8.20
CA CYS A 630 -4.35 3.54 -8.86
C CYS A 630 -4.37 5.03 -9.24
N LEU A 631 -3.93 5.92 -8.34
CA LEU A 631 -3.83 7.35 -8.60
C LEU A 631 -2.75 7.69 -9.64
N GLN A 632 -1.57 7.08 -9.52
CA GLN A 632 -0.45 7.30 -10.45
C GLN A 632 -0.84 6.92 -11.89
N HIS A 633 -1.45 5.75 -12.07
CA HIS A 633 -1.81 5.22 -13.39
C HIS A 633 -3.20 5.66 -13.85
N LYS A 634 -3.99 6.28 -12.97
CA LYS A 634 -5.39 6.63 -13.18
C LYS A 634 -6.20 5.41 -13.62
N ILE A 635 -6.02 4.29 -12.92
CA ILE A 635 -6.73 3.03 -13.16
C ILE A 635 -7.53 2.67 -11.91
N LEU A 636 -8.78 2.28 -12.11
CA LEU A 636 -9.61 1.62 -11.11
C LEU A 636 -9.53 0.10 -11.32
N PRO A 637 -9.10 -0.66 -10.30
CA PRO A 637 -8.99 -2.11 -10.38
C PRO A 637 -10.35 -2.79 -10.22
N PRO A 638 -10.48 -4.06 -10.68
CA PRO A 638 -11.63 -4.87 -10.34
C PRO A 638 -11.64 -5.27 -8.86
N LEU A 639 -12.82 -5.55 -8.33
CA LEU A 639 -12.95 -6.35 -7.10
C LEU A 639 -13.03 -7.83 -7.49
N ARG A 640 -11.96 -8.59 -7.22
CA ARG A 640 -11.89 -10.02 -7.58
C ARG A 640 -12.94 -10.82 -6.83
N HIS A 641 -13.44 -11.88 -7.48
CA HIS A 641 -14.44 -12.80 -6.94
C HIS A 641 -15.79 -12.16 -6.57
N LEU A 642 -16.06 -10.96 -7.09
CA LEU A 642 -17.36 -10.31 -6.97
C LEU A 642 -18.33 -10.90 -8.00
N ASP A 643 -19.42 -11.49 -7.52
CA ASP A 643 -20.60 -11.79 -8.34
C ASP A 643 -21.63 -10.65 -8.18
N VAL A 644 -22.22 -10.52 -6.98
CA VAL A 644 -23.17 -9.46 -6.65
C VAL A 644 -22.72 -8.70 -5.40
N LEU A 645 -22.70 -7.37 -5.51
CA LEU A 645 -22.38 -6.49 -4.38
C LEU A 645 -23.46 -6.57 -3.30
N SER A 646 -23.02 -6.62 -2.04
CA SER A 646 -23.89 -6.69 -0.86
C SER A 646 -24.93 -5.56 -0.85
N PRO A 647 -26.20 -5.85 -0.51
CA PRO A 647 -27.25 -4.83 -0.34
C PRO A 647 -26.90 -3.75 0.69
N ALA A 648 -25.93 -3.99 1.57
CA ALA A 648 -25.45 -3.01 2.54
C ALA A 648 -24.86 -1.74 1.88
N TRP A 649 -24.48 -1.81 0.60
CA TRP A 649 -24.00 -0.68 -0.20
C TRP A 649 -25.09 0.03 -0.99
N VAL A 650 -26.35 -0.43 -0.93
CA VAL A 650 -27.47 0.22 -1.62
C VAL A 650 -27.85 1.48 -0.85
N HIS A 651 -27.61 2.64 -1.47
CA HIS A 651 -27.92 3.96 -0.93
C HIS A 651 -28.65 4.81 -1.95
N ASP A 652 -29.78 5.41 -1.53
CA ASP A 652 -30.67 6.15 -2.44
C ASP A 652 -30.02 7.40 -3.05
N LYS A 653 -29.08 8.02 -2.32
CA LYS A 653 -28.50 9.32 -2.68
C LYS A 653 -27.24 9.22 -3.54
N ARG A 654 -26.50 8.10 -3.47
CA ARG A 654 -25.26 7.91 -4.24
C ARG A 654 -25.08 6.44 -4.58
N LYS A 655 -24.72 6.17 -5.85
CA LYS A 655 -24.41 4.82 -6.32
C LYS A 655 -23.01 4.40 -5.88
N PHE A 656 -22.92 3.20 -5.33
CA PHE A 656 -21.66 2.52 -5.01
C PHE A 656 -21.46 1.35 -5.97
N ILE A 657 -20.30 1.29 -6.62
CA ILE A 657 -20.02 0.34 -7.70
C ILE A 657 -18.65 -0.30 -7.47
N ALA A 658 -18.61 -1.62 -7.33
CA ALA A 658 -17.35 -2.34 -7.40
C ALA A 658 -17.06 -2.68 -8.88
N PRO A 659 -15.93 -2.24 -9.46
CA PRO A 659 -15.61 -2.51 -10.86
C PRO A 659 -15.48 -4.02 -11.13
N VAL A 660 -16.03 -4.48 -12.25
CA VAL A 660 -15.94 -5.89 -12.69
C VAL A 660 -14.66 -6.20 -13.46
N ALA A 661 -14.00 -5.17 -13.98
CA ALA A 661 -12.74 -5.24 -14.70
C ALA A 661 -11.96 -3.94 -14.49
N ALA A 662 -10.65 -3.98 -14.74
CA ALA A 662 -9.82 -2.78 -14.75
C ALA A 662 -10.35 -1.75 -15.77
N GLN A 663 -10.33 -0.49 -15.39
CA GLN A 663 -10.82 0.62 -16.23
C GLN A 663 -10.11 1.92 -15.91
N TYR A 664 -10.06 2.86 -16.86
CA TYR A 664 -9.53 4.19 -16.58
C TYR A 664 -10.39 4.90 -15.53
N TRP A 665 -9.73 5.49 -14.54
CA TRP A 665 -10.38 6.29 -13.51
C TRP A 665 -10.76 7.64 -14.10
N LEU A 666 -11.85 7.71 -14.86
CA LEU A 666 -12.34 8.97 -15.41
C LEU A 666 -12.64 9.99 -14.29
N ASN A 667 -12.34 11.25 -14.53
CA ASN A 667 -12.60 12.37 -13.62
C ASN A 667 -13.11 13.58 -14.40
N ASN A 668 -13.93 14.40 -13.75
CA ASN A 668 -14.23 15.74 -14.23
C ASN A 668 -13.30 16.71 -13.51
N GLN A 669 -12.52 17.51 -14.24
CA GLN A 669 -11.63 18.49 -13.61
C GLN A 669 -12.42 19.52 -12.78
N SER A 670 -13.68 19.78 -13.16
CA SER A 670 -14.59 20.65 -12.41
C SER A 670 -14.89 20.14 -11.00
N ASP A 671 -14.81 18.83 -10.78
CA ASP A 671 -15.16 18.19 -9.51
C ASP A 671 -13.96 18.15 -8.54
N GLY A 672 -12.79 18.60 -9.02
CA GLY A 672 -11.54 18.60 -8.30
C GLY A 672 -10.67 17.36 -8.59
N PRO A 673 -9.59 17.17 -7.82
CA PRO A 673 -8.67 16.07 -8.04
C PRO A 673 -9.30 14.73 -7.65
N ARG A 674 -8.83 13.65 -8.29
CA ARG A 674 -9.15 12.28 -7.85
C ARG A 674 -8.75 12.08 -6.40
N ARG A 675 -9.68 11.54 -5.60
CA ARG A 675 -9.47 11.21 -4.19
C ARG A 675 -9.89 9.78 -3.88
N ALA A 676 -9.04 9.11 -3.11
CA ALA A 676 -9.31 7.80 -2.56
C ALA A 676 -9.27 7.81 -1.03
N LEU A 677 -10.05 6.94 -0.41
CA LEU A 677 -9.97 6.63 1.01
C LEU A 677 -9.44 5.21 1.19
N VAL A 678 -8.36 5.07 1.95
CA VAL A 678 -7.85 3.77 2.41
C VAL A 678 -8.36 3.53 3.82
N SER A 679 -8.92 2.35 4.07
CA SER A 679 -9.44 1.91 5.36
C SER A 679 -8.62 0.76 5.93
N GLY A 680 -8.41 0.76 7.24
CA GLY A 680 -7.86 -0.37 7.98
C GLY A 680 -8.62 -0.61 9.29
N VAL A 681 -8.93 -1.87 9.56
CA VAL A 681 -9.60 -2.30 10.78
C VAL A 681 -8.70 -3.29 11.52
N GLY A 682 -8.42 -3.01 12.79
CA GLY A 682 -7.66 -3.89 13.68
C GLY A 682 -8.57 -4.71 14.58
N ALA A 683 -8.15 -5.94 14.89
CA ALA A 683 -8.85 -6.80 15.85
C ALA A 683 -8.89 -6.23 17.29
N ASP A 684 -8.08 -5.21 17.58
CA ASP A 684 -8.08 -4.42 18.82
C ASP A 684 -9.20 -3.36 18.89
N GLY A 685 -10.12 -3.33 17.90
CA GLY A 685 -11.18 -2.34 17.79
C GLY A 685 -10.69 -0.98 17.28
N SER A 686 -9.48 -0.90 16.73
CA SER A 686 -8.97 0.30 16.07
C SER A 686 -9.43 0.41 14.61
N CYS A 687 -9.68 1.63 14.16
CA CYS A 687 -10.00 1.97 12.77
C CYS A 687 -9.08 3.10 12.32
N SER A 688 -8.36 2.91 11.21
CA SER A 688 -7.48 3.93 10.62
C SER A 688 -7.91 4.23 9.19
N HIS A 689 -7.90 5.51 8.83
CA HIS A 689 -8.31 5.99 7.52
C HIS A 689 -7.31 6.99 6.96
N VAL A 690 -6.98 6.86 5.69
CA VAL A 690 -6.04 7.75 4.98
C VAL A 690 -6.70 8.26 3.70
N VAL A 691 -6.70 9.57 3.49
CA VAL A 691 -7.16 10.20 2.25
C VAL A 691 -5.97 10.47 1.35
N LEU A 692 -5.97 9.86 0.17
CA LEU A 692 -4.98 10.07 -0.87
C LEU A 692 -5.59 10.90 -2.00
N GLU A 693 -4.79 11.80 -2.56
CA GLU A 693 -5.15 12.70 -3.64
C GLU A 693 -4.12 12.58 -4.79
N GLU A 694 -4.58 12.75 -6.03
CA GLU A 694 -3.67 12.77 -7.18
C GLU A 694 -2.70 13.97 -7.12
N SER A 695 -1.45 13.76 -7.57
CA SER A 695 -0.49 14.85 -7.69
C SER A 695 -0.75 15.68 -8.93
N THR A 696 -0.83 17.02 -8.77
CA THR A 696 -0.96 17.97 -9.88
C THR A 696 0.35 18.26 -10.61
N VAL A 697 1.49 17.82 -10.05
CA VAL A 697 2.81 18.07 -10.64
C VAL A 697 3.13 16.94 -11.62
N SER A 698 3.14 17.29 -12.90
CA SER A 698 3.73 16.44 -13.93
C SER A 698 5.25 16.48 -13.75
N ALA A 699 5.79 15.60 -12.88
CA ALA A 699 7.23 15.39 -12.84
C ALA A 699 7.72 15.06 -14.25
N ARG A 700 8.99 15.38 -14.58
CA ARG A 700 9.67 14.82 -15.75
C ARG A 700 9.75 13.30 -15.58
N GLN A 701 8.65 12.60 -15.79
CA GLN A 701 8.62 11.15 -15.75
C GLN A 701 9.33 10.67 -17.01
N GLU A 702 10.45 9.97 -16.82
CA GLU A 702 10.93 9.07 -17.85
C GLU A 702 9.81 8.09 -18.19
N ARG A 703 9.50 7.97 -19.48
CA ARG A 703 8.49 7.05 -19.97
C ARG A 703 9.01 5.62 -19.81
N THR A 704 8.70 4.98 -18.68
CA THR A 704 9.01 3.58 -18.44
C THR A 704 7.90 2.68 -18.97
N GLU A 705 8.23 1.42 -19.30
CA GLU A 705 7.26 0.44 -19.79
C GLU A 705 6.08 0.24 -18.82
N SER A 706 6.32 0.28 -17.51
CA SER A 706 5.29 0.18 -16.47
C SER A 706 4.26 1.32 -16.49
N THR A 707 4.61 2.50 -17.01
CA THR A 707 3.67 3.63 -17.19
C THR A 707 2.82 3.52 -18.45
N HIS A 708 3.26 2.71 -19.42
CA HIS A 708 2.53 2.43 -20.64
C HIS A 708 1.64 1.19 -20.53
N ARG A 709 2.09 0.19 -19.78
CA ARG A 709 1.42 -1.10 -19.57
C ARG A 709 1.21 -1.36 -18.07
N PRO A 710 0.30 -0.61 -17.41
CA PRO A 710 0.14 -0.72 -15.96
C PRO A 710 -0.35 -2.10 -15.50
N LEU A 711 -1.09 -2.80 -16.36
CA LEU A 711 -1.65 -4.14 -16.15
C LEU A 711 -0.70 -5.29 -16.51
N GLY A 712 0.52 -4.98 -16.96
CA GLY A 712 1.47 -5.96 -17.47
C GLY A 712 1.28 -6.25 -18.96
N ALA A 713 1.75 -7.42 -19.39
CA ALA A 713 1.72 -7.85 -20.78
C ALA A 713 0.30 -7.86 -21.36
N LEU A 714 0.20 -7.64 -22.67
CA LEU A 714 -1.06 -7.80 -23.39
C LEU A 714 -1.37 -9.30 -23.55
N PRO A 715 -2.66 -9.67 -23.54
CA PRO A 715 -3.07 -11.06 -23.74
C PRO A 715 -2.79 -11.57 -25.15
N GLU A 716 -2.49 -10.67 -26.10
CA GLU A 716 -2.32 -10.98 -27.50
C GLU A 716 -1.06 -10.31 -28.06
N GLY A 717 -0.37 -11.02 -28.95
CA GLY A 717 0.77 -10.54 -29.72
C GLY A 717 0.45 -10.49 -31.21
N LEU A 718 0.89 -9.43 -31.89
CA LEU A 718 0.86 -9.32 -33.35
C LEU A 718 2.21 -9.74 -33.92
N PHE A 719 2.19 -10.81 -34.72
CA PHE A 719 3.34 -11.32 -35.46
C PHE A 719 3.17 -10.99 -36.92
N VAL A 720 4.23 -10.48 -37.54
CA VAL A 720 4.25 -10.18 -38.97
C VAL A 720 5.51 -10.79 -39.57
N VAL A 721 5.34 -11.47 -40.69
CA VAL A 721 6.42 -11.96 -41.54
C VAL A 721 6.16 -11.55 -42.98
N GLU A 722 7.20 -11.13 -43.66
CA GLU A 722 7.10 -10.64 -45.04
C GLU A 722 8.31 -11.04 -45.86
N ALA A 723 8.11 -11.14 -47.17
CA ALA A 723 9.16 -11.53 -48.09
C ALA A 723 8.87 -11.09 -49.53
N ALA A 724 9.91 -11.13 -50.36
CA ALA A 724 9.82 -10.77 -51.77
C ALA A 724 9.14 -11.86 -52.61
N THR A 725 9.20 -13.12 -52.17
CA THR A 725 8.58 -14.27 -52.85
C THR A 725 7.90 -15.19 -51.84
N SER A 726 6.94 -16.00 -52.30
CA SER A 726 6.25 -16.98 -51.48
C SER A 726 7.18 -18.03 -50.87
N GLU A 727 8.23 -18.45 -51.59
CA GLU A 727 9.21 -19.43 -51.08
C GLU A 727 10.00 -18.85 -49.90
N LYS A 728 10.43 -17.58 -50.01
CA LYS A 728 11.12 -16.89 -48.92
C LYS A 728 10.18 -16.64 -47.74
N LEU A 729 8.91 -16.36 -48.00
CA LEU A 729 7.92 -16.22 -46.92
C LEU A 729 7.79 -17.51 -46.12
N LEU A 730 7.75 -18.67 -46.79
CA LEU A 730 7.72 -19.97 -46.11
C LEU A 730 8.95 -20.20 -45.23
N VAL A 731 10.13 -19.73 -45.66
CA VAL A 731 11.35 -19.77 -44.84
C VAL A 731 11.21 -18.90 -43.59
N GLU A 732 10.70 -17.67 -43.71
CA GLU A 732 10.48 -16.78 -42.56
C GLU A 732 9.39 -17.30 -41.61
N ILE A 733 8.34 -17.95 -42.14
CA ILE A 733 7.34 -18.66 -41.32
C ILE A 733 8.04 -19.74 -40.47
N THR A 734 8.85 -20.59 -41.09
CA THR A 734 9.61 -21.62 -40.34
C THR A 734 10.59 -21.01 -39.34
N ARG A 735 11.17 -19.86 -39.64
CA ARG A 735 12.04 -19.14 -38.68
C ARG A 735 11.25 -18.64 -37.48
N LEU A 736 10.05 -18.11 -37.68
CA LEU A 736 9.16 -17.70 -36.60
C LEU A 736 8.68 -18.90 -35.77
N GLU A 737 8.38 -20.05 -36.40
CA GLU A 737 8.05 -21.30 -35.68
C GLU A 737 9.20 -21.72 -34.75
N GLN A 738 10.43 -21.75 -35.27
CA GLN A 738 11.63 -22.08 -34.49
C GLN A 738 11.88 -21.07 -33.36
N PHE A 739 11.74 -19.78 -33.64
CA PHE A 739 11.86 -18.72 -32.65
C PHE A 739 10.84 -18.88 -31.51
N SER A 740 9.59 -19.15 -31.87
CA SER A 740 8.48 -19.33 -30.92
C SER A 740 8.70 -20.56 -30.03
N ALA A 741 9.24 -21.65 -30.60
CA ALA A 741 9.57 -22.85 -29.84
C ALA A 741 10.71 -22.62 -28.83
N VAL A 742 11.72 -21.82 -29.18
CA VAL A 742 12.84 -21.50 -28.28
C VAL A 742 12.41 -20.58 -27.13
N CYS A 743 11.40 -19.73 -27.35
CA CYS A 743 10.94 -18.74 -26.39
C CYS A 743 9.56 -19.06 -25.79
N ALA A 744 9.18 -20.35 -25.73
CA ALA A 744 7.85 -20.79 -25.32
C ALA A 744 7.45 -20.38 -23.89
N ASP A 745 8.43 -20.12 -23.01
CA ASP A 745 8.18 -19.70 -21.63
C ASP A 745 7.87 -18.20 -21.48
N GLN A 746 7.95 -17.41 -22.55
CA GLN A 746 7.64 -15.98 -22.53
C GLN A 746 6.15 -15.73 -22.80
N SER A 747 5.60 -14.64 -22.25
CA SER A 747 4.26 -14.20 -22.64
C SER A 747 4.20 -13.85 -24.13
N ILE A 748 3.05 -14.07 -24.76
CA ILE A 748 2.88 -13.92 -26.21
C ILE A 748 3.19 -12.50 -26.72
N ASP A 749 2.89 -11.48 -25.90
CA ASP A 749 3.17 -10.08 -26.21
C ASP A 749 4.67 -9.76 -26.13
N ILE A 750 5.39 -10.30 -25.13
CA ILE A 750 6.86 -10.18 -25.07
C ILE A 750 7.48 -10.88 -26.28
N LEU A 751 6.99 -12.07 -26.65
CA LEU A 751 7.45 -12.81 -27.81
C LEU A 751 7.28 -12.00 -29.11
N ALA A 752 6.11 -11.39 -29.32
CA ALA A 752 5.83 -10.54 -30.48
C ALA A 752 6.78 -9.34 -30.56
N ARG A 753 7.03 -8.68 -29.42
CA ARG A 753 7.95 -7.55 -29.36
C ARG A 753 9.40 -7.96 -29.65
N LEU A 754 9.85 -9.08 -29.11
CA LEU A 754 11.18 -9.62 -29.38
C LEU A 754 11.34 -9.97 -30.86
N TRP A 755 10.34 -10.63 -31.44
CA TRP A 755 10.32 -10.95 -32.87
C TRP A 755 10.45 -9.69 -33.73
N PHE A 756 9.61 -8.68 -33.48
CA PHE A 756 9.64 -7.42 -34.24
C PHE A 756 10.97 -6.66 -34.09
N THR A 757 11.56 -6.66 -32.89
CA THR A 757 12.84 -5.97 -32.62
C THR A 757 14.00 -6.64 -33.36
N GLN A 758 13.98 -7.97 -33.48
CA GLN A 758 15.01 -8.74 -34.18
C GLN A 758 14.76 -8.81 -35.70
N ASN A 759 13.52 -8.66 -36.13
CA ASN A 759 13.07 -8.79 -37.52
C ASN A 759 12.19 -7.60 -37.90
N PRO A 760 12.77 -6.39 -37.99
CA PRO A 760 12.02 -5.20 -38.36
C PRO A 760 11.47 -5.34 -39.78
N LEU A 761 10.28 -4.81 -40.00
CA LEU A 761 9.58 -4.89 -41.28
C LEU A 761 10.18 -3.88 -42.30
N ASP A 762 10.39 -4.35 -43.52
CA ASP A 762 10.63 -3.64 -44.77
C ASP A 762 9.31 -3.51 -45.59
N PRO A 763 8.69 -2.32 -45.62
CA PRO A 763 7.49 -2.04 -46.41
C PRO A 763 7.64 -2.30 -47.92
N GLY A 764 8.86 -2.51 -48.43
CA GLY A 764 9.15 -2.90 -49.80
C GLY A 764 8.73 -4.32 -50.18
N GLN A 765 8.53 -5.23 -49.22
CA GLN A 765 8.25 -6.65 -49.48
C GLN A 765 6.85 -6.88 -50.09
N GLN A 766 6.72 -7.87 -50.97
CA GLN A 766 5.48 -8.11 -51.72
C GLN A 766 4.48 -8.99 -50.95
N TYR A 767 4.97 -10.02 -50.28
CA TYR A 767 4.16 -11.01 -49.58
C TYR A 767 4.19 -10.74 -48.09
N CYS A 768 3.03 -10.72 -47.43
CA CYS A 768 2.91 -10.44 -46.01
C CYS A 768 1.90 -11.37 -45.35
N LEU A 769 2.31 -11.98 -44.24
CA LEU A 769 1.47 -12.75 -43.33
C LEU A 769 1.46 -12.02 -41.98
N SER A 770 0.27 -11.79 -41.43
CA SER A 770 0.08 -11.29 -40.08
C SER A 770 -0.78 -12.24 -39.26
N ALA A 771 -0.33 -12.52 -38.05
CA ALA A 771 -0.97 -13.45 -37.11
C ALA A 771 -1.15 -12.76 -35.75
N VAL A 772 -2.37 -12.80 -35.20
CA VAL A 772 -2.70 -12.35 -33.85
C VAL A 772 -2.94 -13.58 -32.99
N ALA A 773 -2.05 -13.81 -32.03
CA ALA A 773 -2.09 -15.00 -31.18
C ALA A 773 -2.17 -14.61 -29.71
N GLY A 774 -2.94 -15.38 -28.93
CA GLY A 774 -3.01 -15.29 -27.48
C GLY A 774 -2.06 -16.25 -26.75
N SER A 775 -1.51 -17.24 -27.46
CA SER A 775 -0.53 -18.19 -26.91
C SER A 775 0.46 -18.66 -27.97
N CYS A 776 1.60 -19.22 -27.53
CA CYS A 776 2.57 -19.82 -28.44
C CYS A 776 1.98 -21.01 -29.20
N GLU A 777 1.14 -21.82 -28.55
CA GLU A 777 0.41 -22.93 -29.18
C GLU A 777 -0.53 -22.45 -30.31
N GLU A 778 -1.27 -21.36 -30.05
CA GLU A 778 -2.14 -20.75 -31.06
C GLU A 778 -1.33 -20.24 -32.24
N LEU A 779 -0.23 -19.54 -31.98
CA LEU A 779 0.67 -19.02 -33.02
C LEU A 779 1.20 -20.16 -33.90
N LEU A 780 1.73 -21.23 -33.31
CA LEU A 780 2.26 -22.38 -34.05
C LEU A 780 1.16 -23.04 -34.92
N THR A 781 -0.06 -23.14 -34.42
CA THR A 781 -1.21 -23.65 -35.18
C THR A 781 -1.56 -22.76 -36.38
N GLN A 782 -1.53 -21.43 -36.17
CA GLN A 782 -1.77 -20.43 -37.21
C GLN A 782 -0.69 -20.50 -38.31
N LEU A 783 0.58 -20.62 -37.91
CA LEU A 783 1.72 -20.69 -38.83
C LEU A 783 1.70 -21.97 -39.67
N GLU A 784 1.39 -23.12 -39.07
CA GLU A 784 1.26 -24.38 -39.80
C GLU A 784 0.13 -24.31 -40.85
N HIS A 785 -1.01 -23.72 -40.50
CA HIS A 785 -2.12 -23.52 -41.44
C HIS A 785 -1.74 -22.57 -42.59
N ALA A 786 -1.05 -21.46 -42.28
CA ALA A 786 -0.54 -20.54 -43.27
C ALA A 786 0.45 -21.24 -44.22
N ARG A 787 1.38 -22.02 -43.68
CA ARG A 787 2.40 -22.77 -44.42
C ARG A 787 1.76 -23.74 -45.41
N GLN A 788 0.77 -24.53 -44.98
CA GLN A 788 0.05 -25.47 -45.84
C GLN A 788 -0.72 -24.75 -46.96
N SER A 789 -1.41 -23.67 -46.62
CA SER A 789 -2.22 -22.90 -47.58
C SER A 789 -1.37 -22.19 -48.62
N ILE A 790 -0.31 -21.50 -48.18
CA ILE A 790 0.61 -20.76 -49.06
C ILE A 790 1.41 -21.71 -49.95
N SER A 791 1.83 -22.88 -49.43
CA SER A 791 2.52 -23.89 -50.24
C SER A 791 1.64 -24.47 -51.36
N THR A 792 0.33 -24.55 -51.13
CA THR A 792 -0.62 -25.13 -52.10
C THR A 792 -1.08 -24.09 -53.12
N ASN A 793 -1.39 -22.87 -52.70
CA ASN A 793 -1.84 -21.80 -53.58
C ASN A 793 -1.31 -20.42 -53.13
N PRO A 794 -0.08 -20.06 -53.52
CA PRO A 794 0.57 -18.83 -53.05
C PRO A 794 -0.16 -17.53 -53.42
N GLN A 795 -1.01 -17.55 -54.45
CA GLN A 795 -1.73 -16.35 -54.90
C GLN A 795 -3.07 -16.14 -54.18
N GLN A 796 -3.50 -17.11 -53.36
CA GLN A 796 -4.77 -17.04 -52.65
C GLN A 796 -4.60 -16.40 -51.27
N SER A 797 -5.30 -15.30 -51.03
CA SER A 797 -5.31 -14.63 -49.73
C SER A 797 -6.02 -15.44 -48.65
N ILE A 798 -5.58 -15.27 -47.39
CA ILE A 798 -6.14 -15.88 -46.18
C ILE A 798 -6.77 -14.77 -45.33
N GLY A 799 -7.95 -15.00 -44.75
CA GLY A 799 -8.67 -14.05 -43.89
C GLY A 799 -9.96 -13.50 -44.52
N VAL A 800 -10.51 -12.42 -43.95
CA VAL A 800 -11.78 -11.82 -44.39
C VAL A 800 -11.70 -11.34 -45.85
N GLY A 801 -12.52 -11.92 -46.72
CA GLY A 801 -12.53 -11.65 -48.18
C GLY A 801 -11.55 -12.50 -49.00
N GLY A 802 -10.70 -13.30 -48.35
CA GLY A 802 -9.88 -14.34 -49.00
C GLY A 802 -10.74 -15.55 -49.38
N GLY A 803 -10.54 -16.14 -50.55
CA GLY A 803 -11.37 -17.23 -51.07
C GLY A 803 -11.31 -18.55 -50.28
N LEU A 804 -10.52 -18.63 -49.20
CA LEU A 804 -10.35 -19.84 -48.38
C LEU A 804 -11.27 -19.78 -47.14
N GLN A 805 -12.09 -20.82 -46.94
CA GLN A 805 -12.89 -20.94 -45.71
C GLN A 805 -11.98 -21.31 -44.53
N LEU A 806 -11.64 -20.32 -43.70
CA LEU A 806 -11.00 -20.54 -42.41
C LEU A 806 -12.00 -21.07 -41.38
N ALA A 807 -11.52 -21.93 -40.48
CA ALA A 807 -12.22 -22.25 -39.25
C ALA A 807 -12.57 -20.96 -38.50
N PRO A 808 -13.73 -20.88 -37.82
CA PRO A 808 -14.15 -19.66 -37.11
C PRO A 808 -13.07 -19.08 -36.19
N ALA A 809 -12.27 -19.92 -35.54
CA ALA A 809 -11.18 -19.51 -34.65
C ALA A 809 -10.02 -18.76 -35.34
N LEU A 810 -9.82 -18.93 -36.65
CA LEU A 810 -8.69 -18.34 -37.39
C LEU A 810 -9.09 -17.13 -38.23
N ARG A 811 -10.39 -16.93 -38.49
CA ARG A 811 -10.92 -15.98 -39.50
C ARG A 811 -10.48 -14.53 -39.26
N ASP A 812 -10.43 -14.13 -38.01
CA ASP A 812 -10.13 -12.75 -37.59
C ASP A 812 -8.74 -12.62 -36.95
N ARG A 813 -7.90 -13.66 -37.08
CA ARG A 813 -6.60 -13.76 -36.41
C ARG A 813 -5.44 -14.03 -37.36
N LEU A 814 -5.68 -14.66 -38.51
CA LEU A 814 -4.65 -15.00 -39.49
C LEU A 814 -4.97 -14.35 -40.85
N PHE A 815 -4.04 -13.54 -41.35
CA PHE A 815 -4.21 -12.81 -42.59
C PHE A 815 -2.98 -12.97 -43.48
N TYR A 816 -3.19 -13.29 -44.75
CA TYR A 816 -2.15 -13.35 -45.77
C TYR A 816 -2.65 -12.69 -47.05
N SER A 817 -1.79 -11.88 -47.68
CA SER A 817 -2.05 -11.38 -49.02
C SER A 817 -0.79 -11.42 -49.88
N ALA A 818 -0.93 -11.92 -51.11
CA ALA A 818 0.08 -11.81 -52.17
C ALA A 818 0.13 -10.41 -52.82
N GLN A 819 -0.89 -9.58 -52.57
CA GLN A 819 -1.03 -8.20 -53.04
C GLN A 819 -1.58 -7.33 -51.89
N PRO A 820 -0.75 -6.89 -50.94
CA PRO A 820 -1.20 -6.09 -49.81
C PRO A 820 -1.70 -4.72 -50.28
N LEU A 821 -2.94 -4.39 -49.91
CA LEU A 821 -3.57 -3.11 -50.29
C LEU A 821 -2.89 -1.89 -49.67
N GLY A 822 -2.07 -2.05 -48.62
CA GLY A 822 -1.48 -0.94 -47.86
C GLY A 822 -0.56 -0.01 -48.65
N LYS A 823 0.07 -0.46 -49.75
CA LYS A 823 1.02 0.35 -50.53
C LYS A 823 0.36 1.41 -51.41
N GLU A 824 -0.82 1.10 -51.95
CA GLU A 824 -1.55 1.97 -52.88
C GLU A 824 -2.91 2.42 -52.33
N GLY A 825 -3.37 1.81 -51.24
CA GLY A 825 -4.66 2.05 -50.61
C GLY A 825 -4.73 3.38 -49.89
N LYS A 826 -5.89 4.03 -49.99
CA LYS A 826 -6.27 5.16 -49.13
C LYS A 826 -7.13 4.63 -47.98
N VAL A 827 -6.84 5.05 -46.76
CA VAL A 827 -7.58 4.71 -45.54
C VAL A 827 -8.71 5.72 -45.34
N ALA A 828 -9.92 5.21 -45.15
CA ALA A 828 -11.06 5.99 -44.71
C ALA A 828 -11.47 5.56 -43.29
N PHE A 829 -11.62 6.51 -42.38
CA PHE A 829 -12.27 6.22 -41.09
C PHE A 829 -13.78 6.40 -41.26
N VAL A 830 -14.53 5.33 -41.01
CA VAL A 830 -15.99 5.30 -41.14
C VAL A 830 -16.60 5.29 -39.74
N PHE A 831 -17.35 6.34 -39.43
CA PHE A 831 -17.98 6.54 -38.13
C PHE A 831 -19.46 6.14 -38.22
N PRO A 832 -19.89 5.10 -37.48
CA PRO A 832 -21.27 4.65 -37.53
C PRO A 832 -22.21 5.62 -36.82
N GLY A 833 -23.51 5.50 -37.11
CA GLY A 833 -24.56 6.19 -36.37
C GLY A 833 -24.86 5.55 -35.01
N SER A 834 -25.86 6.12 -34.32
CA SER A 834 -26.39 5.56 -33.06
C SER A 834 -26.93 4.13 -33.25
N GLY A 835 -26.89 3.32 -32.19
CA GLY A 835 -27.41 1.93 -32.20
C GLY A 835 -26.35 0.84 -32.10
N ASN A 836 -25.07 1.21 -32.00
CA ASN A 836 -23.93 0.28 -31.91
C ASN A 836 -23.37 0.14 -30.48
N GLN A 837 -24.05 0.70 -29.49
CA GLN A 837 -23.66 0.61 -28.08
C GLN A 837 -23.81 -0.82 -27.53
N PHE A 838 -22.89 -1.23 -26.69
CA PHE A 838 -22.91 -2.52 -25.99
C PHE A 838 -22.29 -2.38 -24.59
N ALA A 839 -22.58 -3.32 -23.70
CA ALA A 839 -22.03 -3.33 -22.35
C ALA A 839 -20.51 -3.58 -22.38
N GLY A 840 -19.75 -2.81 -21.60
CA GLY A 840 -18.29 -2.86 -21.57
C GLY A 840 -17.60 -2.10 -22.71
N MET A 841 -18.33 -1.38 -23.58
CA MET A 841 -17.72 -0.70 -24.73
C MET A 841 -16.63 0.30 -24.28
N GLY A 842 -15.41 0.11 -24.77
CA GLY A 842 -14.26 0.96 -24.42
C GLY A 842 -13.63 0.75 -23.06
N ARG A 843 -14.22 -0.06 -22.16
CA ARG A 843 -13.69 -0.31 -20.81
C ARG A 843 -12.27 -0.90 -20.86
N GLU A 844 -12.08 -1.98 -21.61
CA GLU A 844 -10.78 -2.62 -21.72
C GLU A 844 -9.75 -1.71 -22.39
N LEU A 845 -10.15 -1.01 -23.47
CA LEU A 845 -9.28 -0.04 -24.15
C LEU A 845 -8.80 1.04 -23.18
N SER A 846 -9.68 1.50 -22.28
CA SER A 846 -9.35 2.50 -21.27
C SER A 846 -8.28 2.05 -20.28
N ALA A 847 -8.27 0.77 -19.93
CA ALA A 847 -7.32 0.20 -19.00
C ALA A 847 -5.97 -0.12 -19.67
N ARG A 848 -6.01 -0.60 -20.92
CA ARG A 848 -4.83 -1.01 -21.70
C ARG A 848 -4.09 0.15 -22.35
N TRP A 849 -4.80 1.20 -22.77
CA TRP A 849 -4.22 2.42 -23.36
C TRP A 849 -4.63 3.68 -22.60
N PRO A 850 -4.29 3.80 -21.29
CA PRO A 850 -4.67 4.94 -20.47
C PRO A 850 -4.07 6.27 -20.95
N GLY A 851 -3.00 6.22 -21.76
CA GLY A 851 -2.40 7.40 -22.38
C GLY A 851 -3.37 8.19 -23.29
N ILE A 852 -4.30 7.49 -23.96
CA ILE A 852 -5.32 8.12 -24.82
C ILE A 852 -6.27 8.96 -23.97
N TYR A 853 -6.74 8.40 -22.86
CA TYR A 853 -7.68 9.05 -21.95
C TYR A 853 -7.01 10.17 -21.17
N ARG A 854 -5.73 10.02 -20.77
CA ARG A 854 -4.93 11.11 -20.19
C ARG A 854 -4.81 12.31 -21.11
N GLN A 855 -4.61 12.08 -22.42
CA GLN A 855 -4.51 13.16 -23.38
C GLN A 855 -5.84 13.89 -23.58
N GLN A 856 -6.95 13.14 -23.64
CA GLN A 856 -8.29 13.76 -23.73
C GLN A 856 -8.65 14.54 -22.46
N GLU A 857 -8.28 14.02 -21.29
CA GLU A 857 -8.51 14.68 -20.00
C GLU A 857 -7.88 16.07 -19.95
N GLN A 858 -6.68 16.27 -20.52
CA GLN A 858 -6.01 17.58 -20.56
C GLN A 858 -6.82 18.68 -21.28
N HIS A 859 -7.81 18.29 -22.07
CA HIS A 859 -8.61 19.20 -22.91
C HIS A 859 -10.11 19.13 -22.58
N SER A 860 -10.48 18.56 -21.43
CA SER A 860 -11.88 18.44 -21.03
C SER A 860 -12.06 18.63 -19.52
N ASP A 861 -13.04 19.45 -19.16
CA ASP A 861 -13.48 19.66 -17.78
C ASP A 861 -14.45 18.57 -17.31
N TYR A 862 -15.13 17.90 -18.26
CA TYR A 862 -16.25 16.98 -18.01
C TYR A 862 -16.06 15.59 -18.62
N LEU A 863 -14.82 15.07 -18.63
CA LEU A 863 -14.50 13.81 -19.33
C LEU A 863 -15.33 12.62 -18.82
N ALA A 864 -15.57 12.52 -17.51
CA ALA A 864 -16.37 11.42 -16.95
C ALA A 864 -17.83 11.49 -17.42
N ASP A 865 -18.40 12.69 -17.51
CA ASP A 865 -19.78 12.90 -18.01
C ASP A 865 -19.91 12.73 -19.54
N GLN A 866 -18.80 12.73 -20.26
CA GLN A 866 -18.80 12.40 -21.69
C GLN A 866 -18.83 10.89 -21.94
N TYR A 867 -18.08 10.10 -21.15
CA TYR A 867 -17.99 8.65 -21.33
C TYR A 867 -19.08 7.88 -20.56
N LEU A 868 -19.56 8.43 -19.43
CA LEU A 868 -20.62 7.85 -18.59
C LEU A 868 -20.35 6.37 -18.25
N PRO A 869 -19.22 6.06 -17.60
CA PRO A 869 -18.78 4.67 -17.38
C PRO A 869 -19.81 3.83 -16.62
N ASP A 870 -20.60 4.45 -15.73
CA ASP A 870 -21.63 3.75 -14.94
C ASP A 870 -22.78 3.19 -15.78
N LEU A 871 -22.97 3.73 -16.99
CA LEU A 871 -24.02 3.28 -17.92
C LEU A 871 -23.49 2.29 -18.94
N PHE A 872 -22.23 2.42 -19.35
CA PHE A 872 -21.68 1.69 -20.50
C PHE A 872 -20.60 0.67 -20.12
N TRP A 873 -19.91 0.81 -18.99
CA TRP A 873 -18.78 -0.05 -18.61
C TRP A 873 -19.18 -1.15 -17.61
N GLY A 874 -20.47 -1.35 -17.36
CA GLY A 874 -20.99 -2.49 -16.60
C GLY A 874 -20.89 -3.83 -17.34
N GLY A 875 -21.33 -4.92 -16.70
CA GLY A 875 -21.51 -6.22 -17.36
C GLY A 875 -22.73 -6.26 -18.28
N GLU A 876 -23.75 -5.43 -17.98
CA GLU A 876 -24.97 -5.28 -18.76
C GLU A 876 -25.27 -3.80 -18.99
N LEU A 877 -25.99 -3.48 -20.08
CA LEU A 877 -26.51 -2.13 -20.31
C LEU A 877 -27.73 -1.92 -19.42
N SER A 878 -27.83 -0.74 -18.79
CA SER A 878 -29.03 -0.41 -18.01
C SER A 878 -30.29 -0.47 -18.88
N GLU A 879 -31.39 -1.05 -18.37
CA GLU A 879 -32.69 -1.03 -19.05
C GLU A 879 -33.13 0.39 -19.43
N SER A 880 -32.79 1.38 -18.60
CA SER A 880 -33.11 2.80 -18.83
C SER A 880 -32.23 3.51 -19.87
N ILE A 881 -31.17 2.86 -20.39
CA ILE A 881 -30.23 3.51 -21.31
C ILE A 881 -30.88 3.90 -22.63
N GLN A 882 -31.87 3.11 -23.06
CA GLN A 882 -32.60 3.34 -24.32
C GLN A 882 -33.40 4.65 -24.28
N ASP A 883 -33.83 5.06 -23.09
CA ASP A 883 -34.55 6.32 -22.90
C ASP A 883 -33.61 7.52 -22.70
N ASN A 884 -32.35 7.27 -22.33
CA ASN A 884 -31.34 8.31 -22.12
C ASN A 884 -30.57 8.66 -23.41
N HIS A 885 -31.26 9.29 -24.33
CA HIS A 885 -30.74 9.67 -25.65
C HIS A 885 -29.53 10.60 -25.58
N ASN A 886 -29.47 11.51 -24.59
CA ASN A 886 -28.31 12.39 -24.41
C ASN A 886 -27.05 11.58 -24.08
N ALA A 887 -27.16 10.57 -23.19
CA ALA A 887 -26.04 9.68 -22.86
C ALA A 887 -25.55 8.89 -24.07
N LEU A 888 -26.48 8.35 -24.88
CA LEU A 888 -26.16 7.63 -26.11
C LEU A 888 -25.40 8.52 -27.10
N VAL A 889 -25.81 9.77 -27.25
CA VAL A 889 -25.19 10.72 -28.19
C VAL A 889 -23.77 11.09 -27.75
N ILE A 890 -23.59 11.54 -26.50
CA ILE A 890 -22.29 12.04 -26.06
C ILE A 890 -21.26 10.92 -25.89
N SER A 891 -21.65 9.76 -25.36
CA SER A 891 -20.72 8.64 -25.15
C SER A 891 -20.28 8.01 -26.46
N HIS A 892 -21.16 7.95 -27.48
CA HIS A 892 -20.80 7.48 -28.81
C HIS A 892 -19.72 8.36 -29.44
N VAL A 893 -19.87 9.69 -29.35
CA VAL A 893 -18.87 10.65 -29.84
C VAL A 893 -17.56 10.49 -29.08
N ALA A 894 -17.61 10.39 -27.74
CA ALA A 894 -16.42 10.20 -26.91
C ALA A 894 -15.68 8.89 -27.26
N GLN A 895 -16.41 7.78 -27.36
CA GLN A 895 -15.85 6.46 -27.66
C GLN A 895 -15.24 6.38 -29.07
N CYS A 896 -15.92 6.96 -30.07
CA CYS A 896 -15.36 7.06 -31.43
C CYS A 896 -14.07 7.90 -31.44
N THR A 897 -14.01 8.96 -30.64
CA THR A 897 -12.81 9.80 -30.52
C THR A 897 -11.66 8.99 -29.92
N ALA A 898 -11.87 8.26 -28.81
CA ALA A 898 -10.85 7.39 -28.22
C ALA A 898 -10.33 6.33 -29.21
N LEU A 899 -11.23 5.68 -29.95
CA LEU A 899 -10.82 4.68 -30.94
C LEU A 899 -10.02 5.31 -32.09
N SER A 900 -10.45 6.47 -32.59
CA SER A 900 -9.71 7.23 -33.61
C SER A 900 -8.33 7.64 -33.11
N ASP A 901 -8.23 8.14 -31.89
CA ASP A 901 -6.95 8.52 -31.26
C ASP A 901 -6.02 7.31 -31.11
N LEU A 902 -6.56 6.16 -30.71
CA LEU A 902 -5.81 4.89 -30.59
C LEU A 902 -5.27 4.42 -31.96
N LEU A 903 -6.11 4.39 -33.00
CA LEU A 903 -5.67 4.01 -34.34
C LEU A 903 -4.59 4.94 -34.88
N ARG A 904 -4.75 6.25 -34.65
CA ARG A 904 -3.75 7.26 -35.01
C ARG A 904 -2.46 7.11 -34.20
N HIS A 905 -2.55 6.67 -32.94
CA HIS A 905 -1.40 6.34 -32.11
C HIS A 905 -0.59 5.17 -32.68
N PHE A 906 -1.24 4.21 -33.32
CA PHE A 906 -0.57 3.15 -34.11
C PHE A 906 -0.03 3.62 -35.47
N GLY A 907 -0.13 4.91 -35.80
CA GLY A 907 0.34 5.49 -37.06
C GLY A 907 -0.66 5.41 -38.21
N ILE A 908 -1.87 4.86 -37.99
CA ILE A 908 -2.91 4.78 -39.02
C ILE A 908 -3.59 6.15 -39.15
N LYS A 909 -3.38 6.82 -40.28
CA LYS A 909 -3.94 8.15 -40.55
C LYS A 909 -5.00 8.06 -41.65
N PRO A 910 -6.24 8.53 -41.42
CA PRO A 910 -7.25 8.57 -42.47
C PRO A 910 -6.91 9.65 -43.50
N GLN A 911 -7.07 9.33 -44.78
CA GLN A 911 -7.13 10.31 -45.87
C GLN A 911 -8.57 10.79 -46.13
N MET A 912 -9.55 10.01 -45.70
CA MET A 912 -10.97 10.35 -45.81
C MET A 912 -11.69 10.01 -44.50
N ILE A 913 -12.74 10.77 -44.19
CA ILE A 913 -13.64 10.48 -43.08
C ILE A 913 -15.05 10.44 -43.64
N SER A 914 -15.80 9.41 -43.27
CA SER A 914 -17.21 9.28 -43.61
C SER A 914 -17.99 9.02 -42.32
N GLY A 915 -19.04 9.80 -42.08
CA GLY A 915 -19.89 9.63 -40.92
C GLY A 915 -21.32 9.36 -41.35
N TYR A 916 -22.01 8.46 -40.66
CA TYR A 916 -23.44 8.25 -40.85
C TYR A 916 -24.25 8.91 -39.73
N SER A 917 -25.00 9.98 -40.02
CA SER A 917 -25.83 10.69 -39.05
C SER A 917 -24.99 11.18 -37.83
N LEU A 918 -25.22 10.66 -36.63
CA LEU A 918 -24.40 10.93 -35.43
C LEU A 918 -22.89 10.67 -35.67
N GLY A 919 -22.57 9.72 -36.56
CA GLY A 919 -21.21 9.43 -36.98
C GLY A 919 -20.51 10.63 -37.63
N GLU A 920 -21.22 11.57 -38.27
CA GLU A 920 -20.60 12.79 -38.81
C GLU A 920 -20.05 13.66 -37.68
N SER A 921 -20.83 13.85 -36.61
CA SER A 921 -20.37 14.58 -35.42
C SER A 921 -19.18 13.87 -34.77
N ALA A 922 -19.26 12.55 -34.63
CA ALA A 922 -18.16 11.74 -34.10
C ALA A 922 -16.88 11.90 -34.93
N GLY A 923 -16.98 11.87 -36.27
CA GLY A 923 -15.84 12.06 -37.16
C GLY A 923 -15.25 13.49 -37.12
N LEU A 924 -16.10 14.51 -36.99
CA LEU A 924 -15.65 15.91 -36.88
C LEU A 924 -14.90 16.18 -35.57
N PHE A 925 -15.36 15.60 -34.45
CA PHE A 925 -14.59 15.65 -33.20
C PHE A 925 -13.30 14.82 -33.28
N SER A 926 -13.39 13.60 -33.81
CA SER A 926 -12.24 12.67 -33.93
C SER A 926 -11.11 13.19 -34.84
N SER A 927 -11.45 14.06 -35.79
CA SER A 927 -10.47 14.74 -36.66
C SER A 927 -9.92 16.05 -36.08
N GLY A 928 -10.52 16.56 -35.01
CA GLY A 928 -10.21 17.87 -34.43
C GLY A 928 -10.80 19.06 -35.19
N ALA A 929 -11.70 18.82 -36.15
CA ALA A 929 -12.44 19.87 -36.84
C ALA A 929 -13.44 20.56 -35.89
N TRP A 930 -14.07 19.77 -35.01
CA TRP A 930 -14.78 20.26 -33.83
C TRP A 930 -13.95 19.93 -32.58
N GLN A 931 -13.82 20.88 -31.66
CA GLN A 931 -12.94 20.72 -30.48
C GLN A 931 -13.70 20.86 -29.15
N ASP A 932 -14.87 21.50 -29.16
CA ASP A 932 -15.65 21.82 -27.95
C ASP A 932 -16.66 20.71 -27.61
N ARG A 933 -16.16 19.56 -27.14
CA ARG A 933 -17.00 18.42 -26.71
C ARG A 933 -17.70 18.70 -25.38
N ASP A 934 -17.08 19.47 -24.50
CA ASP A 934 -17.70 19.96 -23.27
C ASP A 934 -18.91 20.86 -23.56
N GLY A 935 -18.79 21.80 -24.50
CA GLY A 935 -19.91 22.62 -24.92
C GLY A 935 -20.98 21.84 -25.68
N MET A 936 -20.65 20.73 -26.34
CA MET A 936 -21.66 19.79 -26.86
C MET A 936 -22.44 19.14 -25.71
N LEU A 937 -21.75 18.59 -24.69
CA LEU A 937 -22.38 18.01 -23.50
C LEU A 937 -23.33 19.02 -22.83
N GLN A 938 -22.85 20.23 -22.54
CA GLN A 938 -23.64 21.26 -21.88
C GLN A 938 -24.87 21.69 -22.70
N ARG A 939 -24.77 21.72 -24.04
CA ARG A 939 -25.92 22.00 -24.92
C ARG A 939 -26.92 20.86 -24.92
N LEU A 940 -26.48 19.61 -24.88
CA LEU A 940 -27.37 18.45 -24.77
C LEU A 940 -28.14 18.48 -23.45
N GLU A 941 -27.46 18.79 -22.34
CA GLU A 941 -28.09 18.87 -21.01
C GLU A 941 -29.12 19.99 -20.90
N LYS A 942 -28.86 21.15 -21.51
CA LYS A 942 -29.78 22.31 -21.50
C LYS A 942 -30.94 22.18 -22.49
N SER A 943 -30.81 21.32 -23.50
CA SER A 943 -31.77 21.22 -24.59
C SER A 943 -32.91 20.23 -24.26
N PRO A 944 -34.19 20.64 -24.41
CA PRO A 944 -35.31 19.71 -24.27
C PRO A 944 -35.47 18.79 -25.50
N LEU A 945 -34.62 18.93 -26.52
CA LEU A 945 -34.80 18.31 -27.83
C LEU A 945 -34.91 16.78 -27.74
N PHE A 946 -33.95 16.13 -27.07
CA PHE A 946 -33.88 14.66 -26.95
C PHE A 946 -34.44 14.13 -25.63
N THR A 947 -35.14 14.96 -24.87
CA THR A 947 -35.71 14.58 -23.57
C THR A 947 -37.21 14.79 -23.50
N GLN A 948 -37.74 15.87 -24.11
CA GLN A 948 -39.15 16.24 -24.04
C GLN A 948 -39.78 16.46 -25.43
N GLU A 949 -39.02 16.96 -26.39
CA GLU A 949 -39.54 17.30 -27.73
C GLU A 949 -39.64 16.08 -28.65
N LEU A 950 -38.53 15.37 -28.87
CA LEU A 950 -38.43 14.19 -29.75
C LEU A 950 -38.53 12.86 -29.01
N ALA A 951 -38.22 12.85 -27.71
CA ALA A 951 -38.33 11.70 -26.82
C ALA A 951 -39.16 12.05 -25.57
N GLY A 952 -39.32 11.09 -24.66
CA GLY A 952 -40.11 11.25 -23.44
C GLY A 952 -41.57 11.59 -23.75
N GLU A 953 -41.97 12.84 -23.54
CA GLU A 953 -43.33 13.29 -23.86
C GLU A 953 -43.61 13.45 -25.36
N CYS A 954 -42.59 13.43 -26.21
CA CYS A 954 -42.70 13.60 -27.66
C CYS A 954 -43.55 14.83 -28.05
N ARG A 955 -43.30 15.99 -27.40
CA ARG A 955 -44.10 17.21 -27.58
C ARG A 955 -44.15 17.68 -29.03
N ALA A 956 -43.08 17.49 -29.79
CA ALA A 956 -43.05 17.82 -31.21
C ALA A 956 -44.08 17.01 -32.00
N ALA A 957 -44.11 15.69 -31.81
CA ALA A 957 -45.09 14.80 -32.45
C ALA A 957 -46.51 15.13 -32.03
N LYS A 958 -46.74 15.40 -30.73
CA LYS A 958 -48.06 15.83 -30.22
C LYS A 958 -48.57 17.09 -30.90
N ARG A 959 -47.70 18.11 -31.09
CA ARG A 959 -48.04 19.33 -31.82
C ARG A 959 -48.40 19.04 -33.28
N VAL A 960 -47.57 18.27 -33.98
CA VAL A 960 -47.78 17.94 -35.41
C VAL A 960 -49.06 17.12 -35.62
N TRP A 961 -49.31 16.14 -34.75
CA TRP A 961 -50.47 15.25 -34.84
C TRP A 961 -51.73 15.77 -34.15
N LYS A 962 -51.66 16.98 -33.54
CA LYS A 962 -52.75 17.65 -32.81
C LYS A 962 -53.37 16.76 -31.73
N LEU A 963 -52.52 16.07 -30.95
CA LEU A 963 -52.97 15.20 -29.86
C LEU A 963 -53.36 16.03 -28.63
N LYS A 964 -54.33 15.54 -27.84
CA LYS A 964 -54.78 16.19 -26.60
C LYS A 964 -53.73 16.05 -25.49
N SER A 965 -53.74 16.99 -24.53
CA SER A 965 -52.92 16.88 -23.32
C SER A 965 -53.24 15.58 -22.59
N GLY A 966 -52.23 14.73 -22.37
CA GLY A 966 -52.36 13.39 -21.76
C GLY A 966 -52.38 12.21 -22.72
N GLN A 967 -52.52 12.41 -24.04
CA GLN A 967 -52.41 11.29 -25.00
C GLN A 967 -50.95 10.87 -25.18
N GLN A 968 -50.63 9.61 -24.88
CA GLN A 968 -49.31 9.05 -25.13
C GLN A 968 -49.04 8.95 -26.64
N VAL A 969 -47.78 9.21 -27.01
CA VAL A 969 -47.26 8.99 -28.36
C VAL A 969 -46.49 7.68 -28.31
N ASP A 970 -47.05 6.66 -28.93
CA ASP A 970 -46.36 5.41 -29.20
C ASP A 970 -46.09 5.33 -30.70
N TRP A 971 -44.82 5.28 -31.07
CA TRP A 971 -44.37 5.21 -32.45
C TRP A 971 -43.42 4.02 -32.60
N ILE A 972 -43.72 3.16 -33.56
CA ILE A 972 -42.97 1.92 -33.78
C ILE A 972 -42.16 2.08 -35.05
N LEU A 973 -40.87 1.75 -34.95
CA LEU A 973 -40.00 1.60 -36.11
C LEU A 973 -40.04 0.14 -36.56
N GLY A 974 -40.24 -0.09 -37.85
CA GLY A 974 -40.25 -1.42 -38.44
C GLY A 974 -39.43 -1.46 -39.73
N MET A 975 -38.75 -2.58 -39.94
CA MET A 975 -38.06 -2.86 -41.20
C MET A 975 -38.96 -3.71 -42.08
N VAL A 976 -39.06 -3.36 -43.37
CA VAL A 976 -39.88 -4.07 -44.33
C VAL A 976 -39.02 -4.43 -45.53
N ASN A 977 -38.94 -5.72 -45.85
CA ASN A 977 -38.15 -6.21 -46.98
C ASN A 977 -38.94 -6.09 -48.29
N LEU A 978 -39.17 -4.86 -48.76
CA LEU A 978 -39.91 -4.55 -49.98
C LEU A 978 -39.28 -3.34 -50.71
N PRO A 979 -39.38 -3.27 -52.05
CA PRO A 979 -38.94 -2.09 -52.79
C PRO A 979 -39.64 -0.82 -52.30
N ALA A 980 -38.87 0.27 -52.15
CA ALA A 980 -39.37 1.54 -51.61
C ALA A 980 -40.62 2.07 -52.35
N ALA A 981 -40.71 1.83 -53.66
CA ALA A 981 -41.88 2.21 -54.46
C ALA A 981 -43.16 1.50 -54.00
N GLN A 982 -43.08 0.20 -53.67
CA GLN A 982 -44.22 -0.58 -53.17
C GLN A 982 -44.59 -0.13 -51.76
N VAL A 983 -43.59 0.08 -50.88
CA VAL A 983 -43.84 0.59 -49.52
C VAL A 983 -44.56 1.94 -49.57
N ARG A 984 -44.14 2.85 -50.47
CA ARG A 984 -44.83 4.15 -50.67
C ARG A 984 -46.29 3.99 -51.07
N GLN A 985 -46.63 3.02 -51.94
CA GLN A 985 -48.01 2.73 -52.30
C GLN A 985 -48.84 2.27 -51.08
N TYR A 986 -48.29 1.39 -50.26
CA TYR A 986 -48.96 0.93 -49.02
C TYR A 986 -49.14 2.06 -47.99
N LEU A 987 -48.21 3.03 -47.95
CA LEU A 987 -48.26 4.15 -47.01
C LEU A 987 -49.22 5.27 -47.41
N GLN A 988 -49.63 5.39 -48.69
CA GLN A 988 -50.48 6.50 -49.18
C GLN A 988 -51.76 6.72 -48.36
N LYS A 989 -52.33 5.65 -47.77
CA LYS A 989 -53.58 5.72 -46.97
C LYS A 989 -53.33 5.86 -45.46
N LYS A 990 -52.07 5.88 -45.01
CA LYS A 990 -51.70 5.90 -43.59
C LYS A 990 -51.18 7.30 -43.22
N LYS A 991 -51.98 8.04 -42.44
CA LYS A 991 -51.70 9.46 -42.09
C LYS A 991 -50.50 9.67 -41.15
N ARG A 992 -50.00 8.61 -40.50
CA ARG A 992 -48.95 8.66 -39.46
C ARG A 992 -47.93 7.53 -39.61
N ALA A 993 -47.77 7.00 -40.82
CA ALA A 993 -46.74 6.03 -41.13
C ALA A 993 -45.82 6.62 -42.20
N TYR A 994 -44.53 6.62 -41.94
CA TYR A 994 -43.54 7.34 -42.73
C TYR A 994 -42.46 6.37 -43.19
N LEU A 995 -42.07 6.46 -44.46
CA LEU A 995 -40.88 5.77 -44.95
C LEU A 995 -39.66 6.62 -44.57
N LEU A 996 -38.91 6.17 -43.56
CA LEU A 996 -37.82 6.94 -42.97
C LEU A 996 -36.48 6.69 -43.67
N ILE A 997 -36.09 5.43 -43.84
CA ILE A 997 -34.80 5.02 -44.39
C ILE A 997 -35.06 4.02 -45.52
N ILE A 998 -34.35 4.18 -46.63
CA ILE A 998 -34.30 3.21 -47.73
C ILE A 998 -32.89 2.61 -47.70
N ASN A 999 -32.76 1.38 -47.19
CA ASN A 999 -31.50 0.66 -47.28
C ASN A 999 -31.28 0.24 -48.73
N THR A 1000 -30.29 0.83 -49.37
CA THR A 1000 -29.77 0.36 -50.65
C THR A 1000 -28.70 -0.68 -50.34
N LEU A 1001 -29.08 -1.96 -50.37
CA LEU A 1001 -28.12 -3.04 -50.55
C LEU A 1001 -27.74 -3.12 -52.03
#